data_AF-A0A9W9ET18-F1
#
_entry.id   AF-A0A9W9ET18-F1
#
_cell.length_a   1.000
_cell.length_b   1.000
_cell.length_c   1.000
_cell.angle_alpha   90.00
_cell.angle_beta   90.00
_cell.angle_gamma   90.00
#
_symmetry.space_group_name_H-M   'P 1'
#
loop_
_entity.id
_entity.type
_entity.pdbx_description
1 polymer ?
#
loop_
_entity_poly.entity_id
_entity_poly.type
_entity_poly.pdbx_seq_one_letter_code
_entity_poly.pdbx_strand_id
1 'polypeptide(L)'
;MSWKLTKKLKDTHLAPLTQGFGRSSSTSTIKGGESNGGGDETPVASQAPSIPPTPSSNGIVASESLVSPPVTQVNPGILIVTLHEGQGLALSPQLQQIFNSHFQNNSYAPSSLRPSTSSSSHSSHGQPGSYMQSARPQSTSGGINAAPTIHGRYSTKHLPYALLDFDKNQVFVDAVSGNPETPLWAGDSTAFKFDVSRKTELNVQLYLRNPAARPGVGRSEDIFLGAVKVHPRFEEPGTPFVEDPKLSKKDNQKAAAAHAEHERARGQLGAEWLDLQFGSGSIKIGVSFVENRQHSLKMEDFDLLKVVGKGSFGKVMQVMKKDTGRIYALKTIRKAHIISRSEVTHTLAERSVLAQINNPFIVPLKFSFQSPEKLYFVLAFVNGGELFHHLQKEQRFDINRARFYTAELLCALECLHGFKVIYRDLKPENILLDYTGHIALCDFGLCKLDMKDEDRTNTFCGTPEYLAPELLLGNGYTKSVDWWTLGVLLYEMLTGLPPFYDENTNEMYRKILQEPLTFPSSDIVPPAARDLLQRLLDRDPIRRLGANGAAEIKSHHFFANIDWRKLLQRKYEPSFRPNVVDARDTENFDEEFTSEKPQDSYVDGPALSSTVQEQFVGWSYNRPVAGLGDAGGSVKDPSFASIPE
;
A
#
# COMPACT_ATOMS: atom_id res chain seq x y z
N MET A 1 -11.05 12.68 32.78
CA MET A 1 -12.23 12.13 32.07
C MET A 1 -11.82 11.45 30.76
N SER A 2 -11.01 12.09 29.91
CA SER A 2 -10.53 11.57 28.61
C SER A 2 -9.89 10.16 28.64
N TRP A 3 -8.87 9.91 29.47
CA TRP A 3 -8.13 8.64 29.45
C TRP A 3 -8.99 7.40 29.80
N LYS A 4 -10.00 7.55 30.67
CA LYS A 4 -10.92 6.46 31.03
C LYS A 4 -11.92 6.16 29.91
N LEU A 5 -12.30 7.18 29.13
CA LEU A 5 -13.18 7.04 27.96
C LEU A 5 -12.44 6.32 26.82
N THR A 6 -11.20 6.71 26.55
CA THR A 6 -10.32 6.13 25.51
C THR A 6 -9.99 4.65 25.75
N LYS A 7 -9.76 4.25 27.02
CA LYS A 7 -9.56 2.83 27.38
C LYS A 7 -10.84 2.00 27.19
N LYS A 8 -12.01 2.54 27.52
CA LYS A 8 -13.29 1.84 27.33
C LYS A 8 -13.74 1.76 25.87
N LEU A 9 -13.44 2.78 25.06
CA LEU A 9 -13.59 2.71 23.60
C LEU A 9 -12.85 1.47 23.10
N LYS A 10 -11.56 1.32 23.43
CA LYS A 10 -10.76 0.14 23.07
C LYS A 10 -11.44 -1.19 23.47
N ASP A 11 -12.01 -1.28 24.67
CA ASP A 11 -12.72 -2.47 25.15
C ASP A 11 -14.05 -2.74 24.38
N THR A 12 -14.70 -1.69 23.86
CA THR A 12 -15.94 -1.79 23.07
C THR A 12 -15.64 -2.16 21.61
N HIS A 13 -14.51 -1.70 21.07
CA HIS A 13 -14.03 -2.00 19.71
C HIS A 13 -13.46 -3.42 19.55
N LEU A 14 -12.88 -3.99 20.63
CA LEU A 14 -12.31 -5.34 20.66
C LEU A 14 -13.30 -6.42 21.11
N ALA A 15 -14.50 -6.04 21.57
CA ALA A 15 -15.52 -7.01 21.98
C ALA A 15 -16.07 -7.76 20.75
N PRO A 16 -16.04 -9.11 20.73
CA PRO A 16 -16.77 -9.85 19.72
C PRO A 16 -18.26 -9.50 19.84
N LEU A 17 -18.91 -9.17 18.73
CA LEU A 17 -20.37 -9.18 18.63
C LEU A 17 -20.84 -10.64 18.76
N THR A 18 -20.81 -11.16 19.99
CA THR A 18 -21.42 -12.41 20.43
C THR A 18 -22.45 -12.09 21.49
N GLN A 19 -23.55 -11.46 21.07
CA GLN A 19 -24.82 -11.67 21.75
C GLN A 19 -25.83 -12.14 20.70
N GLY A 20 -26.31 -13.36 20.91
CA GLY A 20 -27.05 -14.13 19.92
C GLY A 20 -28.40 -13.52 19.60
N PHE A 21 -28.75 -13.58 18.32
CA PHE A 21 -30.12 -13.33 17.89
C PHE A 21 -30.54 -14.47 16.96
N GLY A 22 -31.32 -15.39 17.54
CA GLY A 22 -32.04 -16.39 16.78
C GLY A 22 -33.02 -15.70 15.84
N ARG A 23 -32.94 -16.03 14.55
CA ARG A 23 -33.96 -15.64 13.57
C ARG A 23 -35.25 -16.39 13.92
N SER A 24 -36.27 -15.68 14.38
CA SER A 24 -37.65 -16.15 14.32
C SER A 24 -38.10 -16.17 12.86
N SER A 25 -38.26 -17.37 12.32
CA SER A 25 -38.92 -17.62 11.04
C SER A 25 -40.36 -17.12 11.08
N SER A 26 -40.67 -16.10 10.28
CA SER A 26 -42.06 -15.67 10.06
C SER A 26 -42.58 -16.36 8.80
N THR A 27 -43.31 -17.45 9.01
CA THR A 27 -44.11 -18.14 8.00
C THR A 27 -45.34 -17.28 7.71
N SER A 28 -45.42 -16.68 6.52
CA SER A 28 -46.64 -16.00 6.08
C SER A 28 -47.62 -16.99 5.46
N THR A 29 -48.65 -17.32 6.21
CA THR A 29 -49.82 -18.08 5.77
C THR A 29 -50.64 -17.25 4.77
N ILE A 30 -50.67 -17.65 3.50
CA ILE A 30 -51.57 -17.08 2.49
C ILE A 30 -52.95 -17.70 2.66
N LYS A 31 -53.95 -16.88 2.99
CA LYS A 31 -55.37 -17.24 2.92
C LYS A 31 -55.80 -17.30 1.45
N GLY A 32 -56.41 -18.43 1.08
CA GLY A 32 -57.06 -18.61 -0.21
C GLY A 32 -58.28 -17.71 -0.38
N GLY A 33 -58.40 -17.15 -1.57
CA GLY A 33 -59.61 -16.54 -2.12
C GLY A 33 -59.75 -17.02 -3.56
N GLU A 34 -60.87 -17.68 -3.83
CA GLU A 34 -61.26 -18.28 -5.10
C GLU A 34 -61.40 -17.23 -6.22
N SER A 35 -61.07 -17.58 -7.46
CA SER A 35 -62.05 -17.70 -8.56
C SER A 35 -61.41 -17.73 -9.96
N ASN A 36 -61.92 -18.69 -10.74
CA ASN A 36 -62.07 -18.75 -12.20
C ASN A 36 -60.84 -18.65 -13.12
N GLY A 37 -60.57 -19.81 -13.74
CA GLY A 37 -59.79 -19.91 -14.98
C GLY A 37 -60.63 -19.65 -16.24
N GLY A 38 -59.91 -19.52 -17.34
CA GLY A 38 -60.42 -19.60 -18.71
C GLY A 38 -59.60 -18.76 -19.68
N GLY A 39 -59.02 -19.39 -20.72
CA GLY A 39 -58.76 -18.74 -22.01
C GLY A 39 -57.31 -18.63 -22.47
N ASP A 40 -56.81 -19.71 -23.09
CA ASP A 40 -56.10 -19.82 -24.38
C ASP A 40 -55.51 -18.56 -25.09
N GLU A 41 -54.24 -18.67 -25.53
CA GLU A 41 -53.72 -18.49 -26.91
C GLU A 41 -52.25 -18.01 -27.01
N THR A 42 -51.59 -18.50 -28.06
CA THR A 42 -50.15 -18.48 -28.42
C THR A 42 -49.72 -17.21 -29.22
N PRO A 43 -48.41 -17.03 -29.54
CA PRO A 43 -47.77 -15.70 -29.63
C PRO A 43 -47.60 -15.18 -31.07
N VAL A 44 -47.39 -13.85 -31.21
CA VAL A 44 -46.93 -13.23 -32.48
C VAL A 44 -45.89 -12.14 -32.23
N ALA A 45 -44.80 -12.21 -32.99
CA ALA A 45 -43.66 -11.28 -33.03
C ALA A 45 -43.90 -10.08 -33.97
N SER A 46 -43.27 -8.93 -33.68
CA SER A 46 -42.88 -7.89 -34.67
C SER A 46 -41.96 -6.86 -33.99
N GLN A 47 -40.69 -6.79 -34.36
CA GLN A 47 -40.06 -5.90 -35.35
C GLN A 47 -39.96 -4.42 -34.94
N ALA A 48 -38.72 -3.97 -34.77
CA ALA A 48 -38.27 -2.59 -34.58
C ALA A 48 -38.05 -1.87 -35.93
N PRO A 49 -38.00 -0.52 -35.94
CA PRO A 49 -37.28 0.20 -36.98
C PRO A 49 -36.24 1.21 -36.45
N SER A 50 -35.13 1.27 -37.17
CA SER A 50 -33.97 2.16 -37.06
C SER A 50 -34.09 3.40 -37.96
N ILE A 51 -33.57 4.57 -37.54
CA ILE A 51 -33.39 5.77 -38.38
C ILE A 51 -32.01 6.43 -38.11
N PRO A 52 -31.27 6.93 -39.15
CA PRO A 52 -29.83 7.29 -39.11
C PRO A 52 -29.50 8.78 -38.87
N PRO A 53 -28.21 9.18 -38.70
CA PRO A 53 -27.79 10.48 -38.18
C PRO A 53 -27.32 11.50 -39.26
N THR A 54 -27.25 12.79 -38.90
CA THR A 54 -26.61 13.87 -39.68
C THR A 54 -25.59 14.66 -38.83
N PRO A 55 -24.50 15.19 -39.42
CA PRO A 55 -23.37 15.75 -38.66
C PRO A 55 -23.34 17.28 -38.68
N SER A 56 -22.79 17.91 -37.63
CA SER A 56 -22.26 19.27 -37.75
C SER A 56 -21.04 19.50 -36.86
N SER A 57 -20.07 20.18 -37.46
CA SER A 57 -18.74 20.50 -36.98
C SER A 57 -18.71 21.68 -36.01
N ASN A 58 -17.85 21.64 -34.99
CA ASN A 58 -16.99 22.77 -34.61
C ASN A 58 -15.90 22.30 -33.64
N GLY A 59 -14.65 22.53 -34.00
CA GLY A 59 -13.49 22.15 -33.21
C GLY A 59 -13.12 23.19 -32.15
N ILE A 60 -12.78 22.73 -30.95
CA ILE A 60 -12.00 23.49 -29.95
C ILE A 60 -11.09 22.49 -29.20
N VAL A 61 -9.79 22.62 -29.49
CA VAL A 61 -8.59 22.38 -28.65
C VAL A 61 -8.59 21.12 -27.76
N ALA A 62 -7.90 20.08 -28.22
CA ALA A 62 -7.58 18.87 -27.46
C ALA A 62 -6.57 19.16 -26.34
N SER A 63 -6.97 18.94 -25.08
CA SER A 63 -6.04 18.66 -23.99
C SER A 63 -5.77 17.15 -23.96
N GLU A 64 -4.53 16.76 -24.23
CA GLU A 64 -4.08 15.36 -24.20
C GLU A 64 -4.33 14.74 -22.82
N SER A 65 -5.32 13.85 -22.75
CA SER A 65 -5.65 13.06 -21.57
C SER A 65 -4.77 11.80 -21.52
N LEU A 66 -3.96 11.74 -20.46
CA LEU A 66 -3.03 10.65 -20.16
C LEU A 66 -3.80 9.34 -19.89
N VAL A 67 -3.83 8.47 -20.90
CA VAL A 67 -4.30 7.09 -20.79
C VAL A 67 -3.35 6.31 -19.87
N SER A 68 -3.89 5.72 -18.81
CA SER A 68 -3.19 4.65 -18.09
C SER A 68 -3.47 3.34 -18.82
N PRO A 69 -2.46 2.53 -19.21
CA PRO A 69 -2.71 1.31 -19.98
C PRO A 69 -3.52 0.27 -19.18
N PRO A 70 -4.32 -0.58 -19.85
CA PRO A 70 -5.01 -1.69 -19.22
C PRO A 70 -4.01 -2.65 -18.55
N VAL A 71 -4.37 -3.16 -17.37
CA VAL A 71 -3.54 -4.08 -16.58
C VAL A 71 -3.32 -5.36 -17.38
N THR A 72 -2.16 -5.48 -18.03
CA THR A 72 -1.73 -6.71 -18.69
C THR A 72 -1.48 -7.77 -17.62
N GLN A 73 -2.11 -8.94 -17.72
CA GLN A 73 -1.86 -10.06 -16.82
C GLN A 73 -0.36 -10.44 -16.82
N VAL A 74 0.13 -10.81 -15.64
CA VAL A 74 1.54 -11.15 -15.39
C VAL A 74 1.56 -12.55 -14.83
N ASN A 75 2.50 -13.37 -15.31
CA ASN A 75 2.74 -14.66 -14.71
C ASN A 75 3.30 -14.46 -13.29
N PRO A 76 2.79 -15.17 -12.28
CA PRO A 76 3.33 -15.09 -10.93
C PRO A 76 4.77 -15.58 -10.93
N GLY A 77 5.63 -14.94 -10.16
CA GLY A 77 7.05 -15.31 -10.14
C GLY A 77 7.86 -14.55 -9.13
N ILE A 78 9.17 -14.68 -9.24
CA ILE A 78 10.15 -14.01 -8.41
C ILE A 78 10.93 -13.05 -9.30
N LEU A 79 10.81 -11.76 -9.00
CA LEU A 79 11.69 -10.72 -9.51
C LEU A 79 12.98 -10.77 -8.70
N ILE A 80 14.11 -10.88 -9.39
CA ILE A 80 15.43 -10.92 -8.80
C ILE A 80 16.16 -9.64 -9.18
N VAL A 81 16.60 -8.90 -8.18
CA VAL A 81 17.30 -7.61 -8.35
C VAL A 81 18.71 -7.72 -7.80
N THR A 82 19.71 -7.27 -8.56
CA THR A 82 21.11 -7.16 -8.12
C THR A 82 21.57 -5.71 -8.25
N LEU A 83 22.32 -5.23 -7.26
CA LEU A 83 22.96 -3.91 -7.31
C LEU A 83 24.46 -4.13 -7.49
N HIS A 84 25.06 -3.48 -8.49
CA HIS A 84 26.47 -3.70 -8.83
C HIS A 84 27.34 -2.53 -8.35
N GLU A 85 27.14 -1.35 -8.93
CA GLU A 85 28.03 -0.21 -8.71
C GLU A 85 27.33 1.10 -9.04
N GLY A 86 27.75 2.16 -8.36
CA GLY A 86 27.36 3.54 -8.66
C GLY A 86 28.55 4.32 -9.20
N GLN A 87 28.29 5.36 -9.98
CA GLN A 87 29.33 6.25 -10.47
C GLN A 87 28.85 7.70 -10.52
N GLY A 88 29.75 8.64 -10.23
CA GLY A 88 29.47 10.07 -10.33
C GLY A 88 28.44 10.57 -9.30
N LEU A 89 28.26 9.85 -8.19
CA LEU A 89 27.38 10.29 -7.12
C LEU A 89 27.98 11.53 -6.47
N ALA A 90 27.18 12.59 -6.32
CA ALA A 90 27.61 13.79 -5.63
C ALA A 90 26.46 14.39 -4.82
N LEU A 91 26.83 15.15 -3.79
CA LEU A 91 25.88 15.96 -3.03
C LEU A 91 25.62 17.27 -3.76
N SER A 92 24.44 17.84 -3.55
CA SER A 92 24.22 19.23 -3.93
C SER A 92 25.22 20.13 -3.20
N PRO A 93 25.61 21.29 -3.78
CA PRO A 93 26.63 22.17 -3.18
C PRO A 93 26.32 22.55 -1.72
N GLN A 94 25.04 22.72 -1.39
CA GLN A 94 24.58 23.04 -0.03
C GLN A 94 24.82 21.88 0.94
N LEU A 95 24.40 20.66 0.57
CA LEU A 95 24.57 19.46 1.39
C LEU A 95 26.05 19.08 1.52
N GLN A 96 26.83 19.31 0.47
CA GLN A 96 28.27 19.06 0.45
C GLN A 96 29.01 19.92 1.48
N GLN A 97 28.65 21.21 1.62
CA GLN A 97 29.22 22.08 2.64
C GLN A 97 28.91 21.58 4.06
N ILE A 98 27.65 21.22 4.31
CA ILE A 98 27.21 20.70 5.62
C ILE A 98 27.96 19.40 5.94
N PHE A 99 27.95 18.44 5.02
CA PHE A 99 28.60 17.14 5.19
C PHE A 99 30.11 17.28 5.44
N ASN A 100 30.80 18.11 4.66
CA ASN A 100 32.24 18.32 4.78
C ASN A 100 32.61 19.07 6.07
N SER A 101 31.80 20.05 6.48
CA SER A 101 32.04 20.80 7.72
C SER A 101 32.02 19.90 8.97
N HIS A 102 31.16 18.88 8.97
CA HIS A 102 31.04 17.94 10.07
C HIS A 102 32.32 17.12 10.27
N PHE A 103 32.90 16.59 9.19
CA PHE A 103 34.13 15.81 9.27
C PHE A 103 35.39 16.65 9.42
N GLN A 104 35.39 17.90 8.97
CA GLN A 104 36.47 18.86 9.24
C GLN A 104 36.52 19.25 10.73
N ASN A 105 35.38 19.55 11.36
CA ASN A 105 35.32 19.97 12.76
C ASN A 105 35.64 18.85 13.77
N ASN A 106 35.50 17.58 13.38
CA ASN A 106 35.73 16.44 14.27
C ASN A 106 37.15 15.85 14.16
N SER A 107 38.05 16.50 13.43
CA SER A 107 39.45 16.10 13.28
C SER A 107 40.35 16.71 14.36
N TYR A 108 40.03 16.49 15.64
CA TYR A 108 40.98 16.74 16.74
C TYR A 108 41.93 15.54 16.88
N ALA A 109 43.20 15.77 16.54
CA ALA A 109 44.29 14.81 16.75
C ALA A 109 44.42 14.45 18.25
N PRO A 110 44.79 13.19 18.60
CA PRO A 110 45.03 12.83 19.99
C PRO A 110 46.27 13.58 20.50
N SER A 111 46.13 14.31 21.61
CA SER A 111 47.25 14.99 22.27
C SER A 111 48.26 13.94 22.73
N SER A 112 49.38 13.83 22.02
CA SER A 112 50.53 13.08 22.51
C SER A 112 51.25 13.97 23.53
N LEU A 113 51.13 13.60 24.81
CA LEU A 113 51.97 14.07 25.90
C LEU A 113 53.44 13.82 25.51
N ARG A 114 54.22 14.89 25.32
CA ARG A 114 55.69 14.82 25.32
C ARG A 114 56.22 15.34 26.65
N PRO A 115 57.13 14.62 27.34
CA PRO A 115 57.77 15.11 28.54
C PRO A 115 58.84 16.15 28.17
N SER A 116 58.97 17.15 29.03
CA SER A 116 59.99 18.18 28.98
C SER A 116 61.36 17.61 29.36
N THR A 117 62.35 17.74 28.47
CA THR A 117 63.76 17.74 28.86
C THR A 117 64.53 18.85 28.13
N SER A 118 65.41 19.46 28.90
CA SER A 118 66.17 20.68 28.67
C SER A 118 67.36 20.52 27.73
N SER A 119 67.74 21.67 27.16
CA SER A 119 68.90 22.01 26.32
C SER A 119 70.28 21.45 26.72
N SER A 120 71.12 21.16 25.71
CA SER A 120 72.52 21.65 25.63
C SER A 120 73.17 21.45 24.24
N SER A 121 73.94 22.47 23.86
CA SER A 121 74.89 22.72 22.76
C SER A 121 75.71 21.57 22.13
N HIS A 122 75.91 21.60 20.80
CA HIS A 122 77.20 21.96 20.15
C HIS A 122 77.15 21.89 18.61
N SER A 123 77.97 22.74 17.98
CA SER A 123 78.17 22.93 16.54
C SER A 123 79.32 22.07 15.98
N SER A 124 79.19 21.50 14.78
CA SER A 124 80.29 21.39 13.78
C SER A 124 79.80 20.86 12.42
N HIS A 125 80.55 21.22 11.38
CA HIS A 125 80.27 21.09 9.94
C HIS A 125 80.24 19.67 9.36
N GLY A 126 79.42 19.49 8.29
CA GLY A 126 79.56 18.44 7.28
C GLY A 126 78.41 18.44 6.27
N GLN A 127 78.66 18.83 5.02
CA GLN A 127 77.82 18.53 3.84
C GLN A 127 78.11 17.09 3.33
N PRO A 128 77.38 16.51 2.35
CA PRO A 128 75.97 16.61 1.95
C PRO A 128 75.29 15.22 1.86
N GLY A 129 73.96 15.15 1.78
CA GLY A 129 73.26 13.88 1.54
C GLY A 129 71.84 14.08 1.04
N SER A 130 71.62 13.79 -0.25
CA SER A 130 70.31 13.79 -0.90
C SER A 130 69.40 12.71 -0.32
N TYR A 131 68.25 13.10 0.21
CA TYR A 131 67.05 12.25 0.18
C TYR A 131 65.83 13.14 -0.06
N MET A 132 65.28 13.04 -1.27
CA MET A 132 63.94 13.52 -1.58
C MET A 132 62.96 12.80 -0.67
N GLN A 133 62.40 13.51 0.32
CA GLN A 133 61.22 13.02 1.02
C GLN A 133 60.03 13.40 0.15
N SER A 134 59.58 12.41 -0.63
CA SER A 134 58.37 12.46 -1.44
C SER A 134 57.22 13.02 -0.62
N ALA A 135 56.73 14.20 -1.03
CA ALA A 135 55.45 14.73 -0.58
C ALA A 135 54.39 13.64 -0.79
N ARG A 136 53.85 13.13 0.32
CA ARG A 136 52.70 12.23 0.32
C ARG A 136 51.54 13.03 -0.30
N PRO A 137 50.86 12.54 -1.36
CA PRO A 137 49.80 13.32 -1.97
C PRO A 137 48.69 13.52 -0.94
N GLN A 138 48.44 14.76 -0.54
CA GLN A 138 47.14 15.12 0.01
C GLN A 138 46.16 15.00 -1.15
N SER A 139 45.32 13.97 -1.11
CA SER A 139 44.17 13.86 -2.01
C SER A 139 43.30 15.10 -1.81
N THR A 140 43.13 15.88 -2.88
CA THR A 140 42.14 16.94 -3.01
C THR A 140 40.75 16.38 -2.75
N SER A 141 40.27 16.40 -1.51
CA SER A 141 38.90 15.97 -1.16
C SER A 141 37.90 17.10 -1.36
N GLY A 142 37.72 17.53 -2.61
CA GLY A 142 36.52 18.25 -3.03
C GLY A 142 35.50 17.24 -3.54
N GLY A 143 34.49 16.92 -2.73
CA GLY A 143 33.55 15.84 -3.06
C GLY A 143 32.69 15.44 -1.86
N ILE A 144 32.03 14.29 -1.97
CA ILE A 144 31.34 13.60 -0.85
C ILE A 144 32.30 12.67 -0.08
N ASN A 145 33.57 12.69 -0.49
CA ASN A 145 34.66 11.86 0.02
C ASN A 145 35.29 12.37 1.34
N ALA A 146 34.71 13.37 2.01
CA ALA A 146 35.26 13.92 3.25
C ALA A 146 35.20 12.97 4.46
N ALA A 147 34.49 11.84 4.34
CA ALA A 147 34.41 10.85 5.41
C ALA A 147 35.77 10.19 5.71
N PRO A 148 36.03 9.79 6.96
CA PRO A 148 37.32 9.20 7.34
C PRO A 148 37.50 7.79 6.77
N THR A 149 38.73 7.51 6.34
CA THR A 149 39.15 6.19 5.86
C THR A 149 40.08 5.50 6.85
N ILE A 150 39.98 4.18 6.98
CA ILE A 150 40.92 3.33 7.73
C ILE A 150 41.75 2.56 6.70
N HIS A 151 43.07 2.74 6.71
CA HIS A 151 43.97 2.18 5.68
C HIS A 151 43.55 2.49 4.23
N GLY A 152 42.98 3.68 3.99
CA GLY A 152 42.49 4.09 2.67
C GLY A 152 41.16 3.46 2.26
N ARG A 153 40.48 2.72 3.14
CA ARG A 153 39.15 2.15 2.91
C ARG A 153 38.09 2.91 3.72
N TYR A 154 36.97 3.21 3.08
CA TYR A 154 35.80 3.74 3.76
C TYR A 154 35.13 2.64 4.59
N SER A 155 34.64 3.01 5.77
CA SER A 155 33.70 2.16 6.52
C SER A 155 32.35 2.16 5.79
N THR A 156 31.67 1.01 5.75
CA THR A 156 30.34 0.85 5.13
C THR A 156 29.30 1.83 5.68
N LYS A 157 29.43 2.26 6.94
CA LYS A 157 28.56 3.28 7.54
C LYS A 157 28.65 4.66 6.86
N HIS A 158 29.73 4.95 6.15
CA HIS A 158 29.91 6.19 5.40
C HIS A 158 29.67 6.01 3.91
N LEU A 159 29.33 4.80 3.46
CA LEU A 159 28.99 4.55 2.07
C LEU A 159 27.48 4.75 1.86
N PRO A 160 27.06 5.14 0.64
CA PRO A 160 25.67 5.14 0.24
C PRO A 160 25.01 3.78 0.44
N TYR A 161 23.72 3.81 0.76
CA TYR A 161 22.85 2.64 0.72
C TYR A 161 21.70 2.88 -0.25
N ALA A 162 21.15 1.80 -0.79
CA ALA A 162 19.98 1.84 -1.65
C ALA A 162 18.73 1.37 -0.91
N LEU A 163 17.60 2.03 -1.14
CA LEU A 163 16.27 1.55 -0.78
C LEU A 163 15.61 1.01 -2.05
N LEU A 164 15.44 -0.30 -2.12
CA LEU A 164 14.64 -0.98 -3.13
C LEU A 164 13.18 -1.01 -2.64
N ASP A 165 12.25 -0.49 -3.42
CA ASP A 165 10.81 -0.57 -3.18
C ASP A 165 10.11 -1.20 -4.38
N PHE A 166 9.54 -2.37 -4.16
CA PHE A 166 8.73 -3.06 -5.15
C PHE A 166 7.43 -3.55 -4.50
N ASP A 167 6.30 -3.08 -5.00
CA ASP A 167 4.99 -3.57 -4.61
C ASP A 167 4.72 -3.49 -3.07
N LYS A 168 5.15 -2.38 -2.45
CA LYS A 168 5.14 -2.13 -0.99
C LYS A 168 6.08 -3.01 -0.16
N ASN A 169 6.97 -3.78 -0.80
CA ASN A 169 8.04 -4.51 -0.13
C ASN A 169 9.35 -3.75 -0.27
N GLN A 170 10.00 -3.48 0.87
CA GLN A 170 11.18 -2.64 0.90
C GLN A 170 12.42 -3.32 1.46
N VAL A 171 13.56 -2.92 0.90
CA VAL A 171 14.86 -3.49 1.22
C VAL A 171 15.91 -2.41 1.24
N PHE A 172 16.57 -2.26 2.37
CA PHE A 172 17.76 -1.43 2.50
C PHE A 172 18.99 -2.27 2.14
N VAL A 173 19.81 -1.74 1.24
CA VAL A 173 20.98 -2.43 0.69
C VAL A 173 22.21 -1.56 0.83
N ASP A 174 23.07 -1.92 1.78
CA ASP A 174 24.34 -1.25 2.01
C ASP A 174 25.36 -1.55 0.92
N ALA A 175 26.10 -0.53 0.49
CA ALA A 175 27.31 -0.74 -0.28
C ALA A 175 28.36 -1.47 0.57
N VAL A 176 29.04 -2.43 -0.04
CA VAL A 176 30.02 -3.30 0.64
C VAL A 176 31.44 -2.74 0.57
N SER A 177 31.75 -1.94 -0.46
CA SER A 177 33.07 -1.35 -0.65
C SER A 177 33.01 -0.11 -1.58
N GLY A 178 34.18 0.36 -2.01
CA GLY A 178 34.32 1.56 -2.84
C GLY A 178 34.47 2.83 -2.02
N ASN A 179 33.99 3.93 -2.57
CA ASN A 179 33.93 5.23 -1.90
C ASN A 179 32.54 5.85 -2.11
N PRO A 180 32.21 6.95 -1.42
CA PRO A 180 30.88 7.55 -1.56
C PRO A 180 30.48 7.97 -2.99
N GLU A 181 31.42 8.38 -3.85
CA GLU A 181 31.16 8.79 -5.25
C GLU A 181 30.98 7.61 -6.20
N THR A 182 31.71 6.52 -5.93
CA THR A 182 31.69 5.27 -6.70
C THR A 182 31.51 4.07 -5.74
N PRO A 183 30.32 3.91 -5.14
CA PRO A 183 30.05 2.81 -4.23
C PRO A 183 29.95 1.49 -4.99
N LEU A 184 30.41 0.42 -4.35
CA LEU A 184 30.33 -0.94 -4.86
C LEU A 184 29.41 -1.77 -3.98
N TRP A 185 28.39 -2.38 -4.59
CA TRP A 185 27.53 -3.38 -4.00
C TRP A 185 28.02 -4.78 -4.37
N ALA A 186 27.43 -5.81 -3.78
CA ALA A 186 27.87 -7.19 -3.95
C ALA A 186 27.57 -7.79 -5.34
N GLY A 187 26.85 -7.08 -6.22
CA GLY A 187 26.53 -7.53 -7.57
C GLY A 187 25.78 -8.85 -7.55
N ASP A 188 26.19 -9.78 -8.41
CA ASP A 188 25.58 -11.11 -8.55
C ASP A 188 25.77 -12.00 -7.31
N SER A 189 26.68 -11.62 -6.39
CA SER A 189 26.86 -12.33 -5.12
C SER A 189 25.73 -12.07 -4.12
N THR A 190 24.88 -11.05 -4.35
CA THR A 190 23.72 -10.78 -3.51
C THR A 190 22.52 -10.37 -4.35
N ALA A 191 21.53 -11.25 -4.34
CA ALA A 191 20.29 -11.08 -5.07
C ALA A 191 19.13 -10.80 -4.12
N PHE A 192 18.33 -9.78 -4.44
CA PHE A 192 17.14 -9.40 -3.71
C PHE A 192 15.91 -9.89 -4.44
N LYS A 193 15.19 -10.82 -3.82
CA LYS A 193 14.03 -11.49 -4.43
C LYS A 193 12.74 -10.81 -4.04
N PHE A 194 11.87 -10.50 -4.98
CA PHE A 194 10.54 -9.94 -4.72
C PHE A 194 9.49 -10.84 -5.33
N ASP A 195 8.47 -11.15 -4.56
CA ASP A 195 7.31 -11.84 -5.08
C ASP A 195 6.54 -10.91 -6.03
N VAL A 196 6.38 -11.33 -7.28
CA VAL A 196 5.66 -10.58 -8.30
C VAL A 196 4.20 -10.94 -8.22
N SER A 197 3.44 -10.04 -7.60
CA SER A 197 1.99 -10.13 -7.61
C SER A 197 1.36 -9.28 -8.72
N ARG A 198 2.08 -8.34 -9.36
CA ARG A 198 1.54 -7.48 -10.44
C ARG A 198 2.65 -6.80 -11.23
N LYS A 199 2.32 -6.29 -12.41
CA LYS A 199 3.18 -5.41 -13.22
C LYS A 199 3.26 -4.07 -12.49
N THR A 200 4.40 -3.77 -11.89
CA THR A 200 4.69 -2.51 -11.21
C THR A 200 6.15 -2.13 -11.41
N GLU A 201 6.45 -0.84 -11.29
CA GLU A 201 7.81 -0.33 -11.28
C GLU A 201 8.55 -0.75 -10.00
N LEU A 202 9.84 -1.00 -10.14
CA LEU A 202 10.79 -1.07 -9.02
C LEU A 202 11.37 0.35 -8.84
N ASN A 203 11.17 0.92 -7.66
CA ASN A 203 11.79 2.20 -7.30
C ASN A 203 13.08 1.92 -6.54
N VAL A 204 14.17 2.55 -6.95
CA VAL A 204 15.45 2.48 -6.26
C VAL A 204 15.88 3.89 -5.87
N GLN A 205 16.06 4.11 -4.58
CA GLN A 205 16.45 5.41 -4.04
C GLN A 205 17.80 5.29 -3.34
N LEU A 206 18.70 6.24 -3.55
CA LEU A 206 20.01 6.25 -2.94
C LEU A 206 20.08 7.30 -1.84
N TYR A 207 20.68 6.90 -0.72
CA TYR A 207 20.83 7.73 0.46
C TYR A 207 22.23 7.62 1.02
N LEU A 208 22.68 8.70 1.66
CA LEU A 208 23.89 8.73 2.46
C LEU A 208 23.49 8.99 3.92
N ARG A 209 24.06 8.21 4.84
CA ARG A 209 23.78 8.38 6.27
C ARG A 209 24.23 9.77 6.73
N ASN A 210 23.35 10.50 7.39
CA ASN A 210 23.69 11.83 7.88
C ASN A 210 24.48 11.72 9.19
N PRO A 211 25.77 12.09 9.21
CA PRO A 211 26.60 11.94 10.41
C PRO A 211 26.23 12.94 11.51
N ALA A 212 25.50 14.01 11.17
CA ALA A 212 25.01 15.01 12.11
C ALA A 212 23.57 14.71 12.59
N ALA A 213 22.99 13.57 12.20
CA ALA A 213 21.64 13.20 12.59
C ALA A 213 21.52 13.10 14.12
N ARG A 214 20.41 13.61 14.66
CA ARG A 214 20.14 13.56 16.09
C ARG A 214 19.99 12.11 16.57
N PRO A 215 20.50 11.74 17.76
CA PRO A 215 20.27 10.40 18.30
C PRO A 215 18.77 10.07 18.34
N GLY A 216 18.39 8.90 17.84
CA GLY A 216 17.00 8.43 17.86
C GLY A 216 16.12 8.81 16.66
N VAL A 217 16.59 9.63 15.71
CA VAL A 217 15.81 9.96 14.49
C VAL A 217 15.89 8.89 13.38
N GLY A 218 16.66 7.83 13.60
CA GLY A 218 16.81 6.72 12.64
C GLY A 218 17.34 7.20 11.29
N ARG A 219 16.67 6.81 10.20
CA ARG A 219 17.02 7.17 8.80
C ARG A 219 16.27 8.39 8.28
N SER A 220 15.47 9.06 9.11
CA SER A 220 14.60 10.16 8.67
C SER A 220 15.35 11.44 8.28
N GLU A 221 16.57 11.62 8.81
CA GLU A 221 17.46 12.75 8.48
C GLU A 221 18.58 12.34 7.51
N ASP A 222 18.52 11.14 6.91
CA ASP A 222 19.52 10.67 5.93
C ASP A 222 19.44 11.49 4.62
N ILE A 223 20.59 11.68 3.99
CA ILE A 223 20.75 12.59 2.87
C ILE A 223 20.38 11.87 1.57
N PHE A 224 19.33 12.32 0.90
CA PHE A 224 18.91 11.80 -0.39
C PHE A 224 19.91 12.16 -1.50
N LEU A 225 20.38 11.16 -2.24
CA LEU A 225 21.35 11.31 -3.34
C LEU A 225 20.70 11.29 -4.73
N GLY A 226 19.54 10.66 -4.86
CA GLY A 226 18.85 10.50 -6.14
C GLY A 226 18.02 9.23 -6.19
N ALA A 227 17.21 9.08 -7.23
CA ALA A 227 16.35 7.92 -7.43
C ALA A 227 16.29 7.48 -8.88
N VAL A 228 16.01 6.20 -9.11
CA VAL A 228 15.77 5.64 -10.43
C VAL A 228 14.54 4.74 -10.40
N LYS A 229 13.78 4.79 -11.49
CA LYS A 229 12.63 3.93 -11.73
C LYS A 229 13.00 2.86 -12.75
N VAL A 230 12.88 1.61 -12.35
CA VAL A 230 13.10 0.45 -13.20
C VAL A 230 11.74 -0.10 -13.58
N HIS A 231 11.58 -0.44 -14.86
CA HIS A 231 10.39 -1.13 -15.37
C HIS A 231 10.78 -2.58 -15.63
N PRO A 232 10.59 -3.52 -14.69
CA PRO A 232 11.02 -4.89 -14.89
C PRO A 232 10.19 -5.57 -15.98
N ARG A 233 10.83 -6.42 -16.77
CA ARG A 233 10.13 -7.33 -17.66
C ARG A 233 9.83 -8.66 -16.95
N PHE A 234 8.59 -9.12 -17.07
CA PHE A 234 8.07 -10.32 -16.39
C PHE A 234 7.75 -11.46 -17.37
N GLU A 235 8.45 -11.49 -18.49
CA GLU A 235 8.27 -12.46 -19.57
C GLU A 235 9.64 -13.03 -19.93
N GLU A 236 9.69 -14.28 -20.38
CA GLU A 236 10.96 -14.88 -20.84
C GLU A 236 11.61 -14.02 -21.95
N PRO A 237 12.96 -14.05 -22.08
CA PRO A 237 13.66 -13.36 -23.15
C PRO A 237 13.03 -13.68 -24.51
N GLY A 238 12.78 -12.66 -25.32
CA GLY A 238 12.19 -12.85 -26.65
C GLY A 238 13.14 -13.61 -27.57
N THR A 239 12.63 -14.11 -28.70
CA THR A 239 13.51 -14.63 -29.76
C THR A 239 14.54 -13.58 -30.15
N PRO A 240 15.84 -13.91 -30.15
CA PRO A 240 16.87 -12.95 -30.55
C PRO A 240 16.61 -12.47 -31.98
N PHE A 241 16.94 -11.21 -32.24
CA PHE A 241 16.82 -10.64 -33.59
C PHE A 241 17.68 -11.46 -34.57
N VAL A 242 17.06 -11.95 -35.64
CA VAL A 242 17.73 -12.66 -36.73
C VAL A 242 17.72 -11.75 -37.95
N GLU A 243 18.90 -11.49 -38.52
CA GLU A 243 19.02 -10.73 -39.76
C GLU A 243 18.31 -11.47 -40.91
N ASP A 244 17.52 -10.75 -41.70
CA ASP A 244 16.91 -11.33 -42.90
C ASP A 244 17.94 -11.25 -44.04
N PRO A 245 18.42 -12.38 -44.58
CA PRO A 245 19.38 -12.38 -45.67
C PRO A 245 18.83 -11.77 -46.97
N LYS A 246 17.51 -11.51 -47.07
CA LYS A 246 16.87 -10.84 -48.21
C LYS A 246 16.85 -9.31 -48.09
N LEU A 247 17.13 -8.75 -46.91
CA LEU A 247 17.14 -7.31 -46.67
C LEU A 247 18.53 -6.70 -46.94
N SER A 248 18.54 -5.42 -47.32
CA SER A 248 19.80 -4.68 -47.42
C SER A 248 20.43 -4.51 -46.03
N LYS A 249 21.75 -4.32 -45.96
CA LYS A 249 22.46 -4.07 -44.70
C LYS A 249 21.88 -2.89 -43.91
N LYS A 250 21.43 -1.85 -44.62
CA LYS A 250 20.81 -0.67 -44.02
C LYS A 250 19.42 -0.98 -43.45
N ASP A 251 18.65 -1.83 -44.13
CA ASP A 251 17.32 -2.22 -43.69
C ASP A 251 17.37 -3.21 -42.52
N ASN A 252 18.34 -4.14 -42.53
CA ASN A 252 18.63 -5.01 -41.37
C ASN A 252 19.06 -4.19 -40.14
N GLN A 253 19.88 -3.15 -40.31
CA GLN A 253 20.27 -2.27 -39.20
C GLN A 253 19.08 -1.47 -38.65
N LYS A 254 18.19 -0.99 -39.52
CA LYS A 254 16.96 -0.32 -39.12
C LYS A 254 15.99 -1.26 -38.39
N ALA A 255 15.85 -2.50 -38.87
CA ALA A 255 15.04 -3.54 -38.25
C ALA A 255 15.61 -3.96 -36.88
N ALA A 256 16.94 -4.08 -36.75
CA ALA A 256 17.61 -4.35 -35.49
C ALA A 256 17.38 -3.22 -34.47
N ALA A 257 17.47 -1.96 -34.91
CA ALA A 257 17.20 -0.79 -34.05
C ALA A 257 15.74 -0.75 -33.59
N ALA A 258 14.79 -0.99 -34.50
CA ALA A 258 13.36 -1.06 -34.17
C ALA A 258 13.05 -2.23 -33.21
N HIS A 259 13.69 -3.38 -33.40
CA HIS A 259 13.59 -4.52 -32.48
C HIS A 259 14.16 -4.18 -31.09
N ALA A 260 15.31 -3.51 -31.03
CA ALA A 260 15.91 -3.08 -29.77
C ALA A 260 15.05 -2.03 -29.03
N GLU A 261 14.42 -1.11 -29.76
CA GLU A 261 13.47 -0.13 -29.20
C GLU A 261 12.21 -0.81 -28.69
N HIS A 262 11.66 -1.77 -29.44
CA HIS A 262 10.53 -2.60 -29.01
C HIS A 262 10.87 -3.43 -27.77
N GLU A 263 12.05 -4.03 -27.69
CA GLU A 263 12.49 -4.79 -26.51
C GLU A 263 12.70 -3.89 -25.29
N ARG A 264 13.21 -2.66 -25.45
CA ARG A 264 13.28 -1.66 -24.36
C ARG A 264 11.90 -1.25 -23.86
N ALA A 265 10.91 -1.09 -24.76
CA ALA A 265 9.54 -0.76 -24.38
C ALA A 265 8.87 -1.85 -23.53
N ARG A 266 9.36 -3.10 -23.59
CA ARG A 266 8.86 -4.22 -22.78
C ARG A 266 9.43 -4.26 -21.35
N GLY A 267 10.37 -3.37 -21.04
CA GLY A 267 11.03 -3.31 -19.73
C GLY A 267 12.41 -3.97 -19.71
N GLN A 268 13.09 -3.81 -18.59
CA GLN A 268 14.47 -4.22 -18.37
C GLN A 268 14.59 -5.72 -18.08
N LEU A 269 15.60 -6.35 -18.70
CA LEU A 269 16.19 -7.64 -18.32
C LEU A 269 17.71 -7.50 -18.30
N GLY A 270 18.37 -8.16 -17.35
CA GLY A 270 19.81 -8.09 -17.17
C GLY A 270 20.28 -6.81 -16.48
N ALA A 271 21.59 -6.60 -16.50
CA ALA A 271 22.26 -5.48 -15.86
C ALA A 271 22.41 -4.28 -16.79
N GLU A 272 21.82 -3.15 -16.40
CA GLU A 272 21.87 -1.90 -17.16
C GLU A 272 22.30 -0.73 -16.27
N TRP A 273 22.98 0.24 -16.87
CA TRP A 273 23.28 1.53 -16.25
C TRP A 273 22.10 2.46 -16.40
N LEU A 274 21.70 3.10 -15.30
CA LEU A 274 20.59 4.02 -15.26
C LEU A 274 20.98 5.30 -14.55
N ASP A 275 20.63 6.43 -15.15
CA ASP A 275 20.92 7.75 -14.60
C ASP A 275 19.95 8.09 -13.47
N LEU A 276 20.49 8.72 -12.43
CA LEU A 276 19.68 9.14 -11.29
C LEU A 276 18.85 10.37 -11.65
N GLN A 277 17.58 10.31 -11.28
CA GLN A 277 16.68 11.45 -11.23
C GLN A 277 16.87 12.17 -9.89
N PHE A 278 16.72 13.51 -9.91
CA PHE A 278 16.83 14.36 -8.72
C PHE A 278 18.18 14.25 -7.98
N GLY A 279 19.25 13.95 -8.72
CA GLY A 279 20.59 13.73 -8.21
C GLY A 279 21.64 13.78 -9.33
N SER A 280 22.87 13.41 -9.02
CA SER A 280 23.94 13.27 -10.02
C SER A 280 24.52 11.86 -10.03
N GLY A 281 24.93 11.40 -11.20
CA GLY A 281 25.53 10.09 -11.39
C GLY A 281 24.54 9.02 -11.87
N SER A 282 25.02 7.78 -11.90
CA SER A 282 24.30 6.63 -12.43
C SER A 282 24.52 5.42 -11.54
N ILE A 283 23.62 4.45 -11.61
CA ILE A 283 23.70 3.16 -10.90
C ILE A 283 23.48 2.01 -11.87
N LYS A 284 24.25 0.93 -11.69
CA LYS A 284 24.10 -0.31 -12.45
C LYS A 284 23.25 -1.32 -11.69
N ILE A 285 22.10 -1.66 -12.26
CA ILE A 285 21.08 -2.53 -11.65
C ILE A 285 20.82 -3.72 -12.56
N GLY A 286 20.89 -4.93 -12.00
CA GLY A 286 20.48 -6.17 -12.66
C GLY A 286 19.05 -6.56 -12.31
N VAL A 287 18.29 -6.99 -13.33
CA VAL A 287 16.92 -7.47 -13.19
C VAL A 287 16.76 -8.81 -13.90
N SER A 288 16.22 -9.81 -13.22
CA SER A 288 15.73 -11.04 -13.86
C SER A 288 14.42 -11.49 -13.25
N PHE A 289 13.66 -12.28 -13.99
CA PHE A 289 12.38 -12.78 -13.56
C PHE A 289 12.33 -14.29 -13.73
N VAL A 290 11.89 -14.98 -12.68
CA VAL A 290 11.69 -16.44 -12.68
C VAL A 290 10.20 -16.70 -12.46
N GLU A 291 9.52 -17.21 -13.48
CA GLU A 291 8.13 -17.61 -13.37
C GLU A 291 7.96 -18.80 -12.40
N ASN A 292 6.95 -18.74 -11.55
CA ASN A 292 6.67 -19.78 -10.57
C ASN A 292 5.81 -20.88 -11.21
N ARG A 293 6.44 -21.97 -11.67
CA ARG A 293 5.79 -23.07 -12.42
C ARG A 293 5.02 -24.08 -11.54
N GLN A 294 4.35 -23.58 -10.48
CA GLN A 294 3.51 -24.31 -9.50
C GLN A 294 4.24 -25.06 -8.38
N HIS A 295 4.15 -24.50 -7.17
CA HIS A 295 3.87 -25.23 -5.93
C HIS A 295 2.70 -24.52 -5.23
N SER A 296 1.67 -25.24 -4.78
CA SER A 296 0.66 -24.65 -3.91
C SER A 296 1.32 -24.25 -2.59
N LEU A 297 1.15 -22.98 -2.19
CA LEU A 297 1.70 -22.51 -0.93
C LEU A 297 1.07 -23.27 0.23
N LYS A 298 1.88 -23.57 1.24
CA LYS A 298 1.46 -24.19 2.49
C LYS A 298 2.00 -23.39 3.66
N MET A 299 1.52 -23.73 4.85
CA MET A 299 1.95 -23.05 6.06
C MET A 299 3.45 -23.25 6.34
N GLU A 300 4.02 -24.38 5.90
CA GLU A 300 5.44 -24.69 6.09
C GLU A 300 6.37 -23.80 5.25
N ASP A 301 5.85 -23.09 4.24
CA ASP A 301 6.61 -22.14 3.42
C ASP A 301 6.87 -20.80 4.15
N PHE A 302 6.28 -20.63 5.35
CA PHE A 302 6.33 -19.41 6.14
C PHE A 302 6.93 -19.65 7.53
N ASP A 303 7.79 -18.75 7.97
CA ASP A 303 8.20 -18.63 9.37
C ASP A 303 7.26 -17.67 10.09
N LEU A 304 6.64 -18.12 11.19
CA LEU A 304 5.72 -17.30 11.99
C LEU A 304 6.53 -16.44 12.97
N LEU A 305 6.36 -15.12 12.92
CA LEU A 305 7.19 -14.19 13.69
C LEU A 305 6.47 -13.60 14.90
N LYS A 306 5.32 -12.95 14.70
CA LYS A 306 4.54 -12.30 15.76
C LYS A 306 3.06 -12.33 15.46
N VAL A 307 2.22 -12.34 16.50
CA VAL A 307 0.80 -12.02 16.35
C VAL A 307 0.66 -10.50 16.30
N VAL A 308 -0.01 -9.97 15.28
CA VAL A 308 -0.14 -8.52 15.07
C VAL A 308 -1.59 -8.04 15.15
N GLY A 309 -2.55 -8.95 15.21
CA GLY A 309 -3.95 -8.62 15.42
C GLY A 309 -4.81 -9.85 15.66
N LYS A 310 -5.94 -9.63 16.34
CA LYS A 310 -6.94 -10.66 16.63
C LYS A 310 -8.33 -10.03 16.55
N GLY A 311 -9.26 -10.70 15.89
CA GLY A 311 -10.63 -10.21 15.76
C GLY A 311 -11.63 -11.34 15.58
N SER A 312 -12.88 -10.96 15.33
CA SER A 312 -14.02 -11.89 15.13
C SER A 312 -13.81 -12.87 13.97
N PHE A 313 -12.98 -12.50 12.99
CA PHE A 313 -12.71 -13.28 11.79
C PHE A 313 -11.44 -14.15 11.88
N GLY A 314 -10.67 -14.01 12.95
CA GLY A 314 -9.49 -14.85 13.21
C GLY A 314 -8.28 -14.09 13.71
N LYS A 315 -7.11 -14.66 13.45
CA LYS A 315 -5.81 -14.19 13.92
C LYS A 315 -5.00 -13.69 12.73
N VAL A 316 -4.30 -12.57 12.89
CA VAL A 316 -3.36 -12.02 11.93
C VAL A 316 -1.94 -12.15 12.49
N MET A 317 -1.06 -12.76 11.72
CA MET A 317 0.34 -13.00 12.11
C MET A 317 1.29 -12.33 11.11
N GLN A 318 2.34 -11.70 11.62
CA GLN A 318 3.51 -11.36 10.82
C GLN A 318 4.25 -12.65 10.48
N VAL A 319 4.54 -12.87 9.20
CA VAL A 319 5.23 -14.07 8.72
C VAL A 319 6.34 -13.71 7.74
N MET A 320 7.37 -14.56 7.64
CA MET A 320 8.41 -14.46 6.61
C MET A 320 8.28 -15.61 5.63
N LYS A 321 8.17 -15.32 4.33
CA LYS A 321 8.19 -16.35 3.29
C LYS A 321 9.63 -16.83 3.09
N LYS A 322 9.88 -18.14 3.19
CA LYS A 322 11.24 -18.72 3.31
C LYS A 322 12.13 -18.53 2.08
N ASP A 323 11.56 -18.64 0.87
CA ASP A 323 12.30 -18.61 -0.39
C ASP A 323 12.75 -17.18 -0.81
N THR A 324 11.96 -16.16 -0.46
CA THR A 324 12.19 -14.73 -0.75
C THR A 324 12.67 -13.93 0.45
N GLY A 325 12.48 -14.43 1.67
CA GLY A 325 12.81 -13.73 2.92
C GLY A 325 11.92 -12.51 3.21
N ARG A 326 10.76 -12.41 2.55
CA ARG A 326 9.86 -11.24 2.62
C ARG A 326 8.84 -11.36 3.73
N ILE A 327 8.53 -10.21 4.34
CA ILE A 327 7.59 -10.10 5.45
C ILE A 327 6.18 -9.83 4.92
N TYR A 328 5.22 -10.57 5.45
CA TYR A 328 3.80 -10.48 5.10
C TYR A 328 2.92 -10.52 6.34
N ALA A 329 1.66 -10.08 6.19
CA ALA A 329 0.61 -10.30 7.16
C ALA A 329 -0.24 -11.50 6.72
N LEU A 330 -0.26 -12.57 7.50
CA LEU A 330 -1.05 -13.77 7.26
C LEU A 330 -2.30 -13.76 8.14
N LYS A 331 -3.47 -13.60 7.51
CA LYS A 331 -4.79 -13.68 8.16
C LYS A 331 -5.34 -15.09 8.00
N THR A 332 -5.69 -15.71 9.12
CA THR A 332 -6.22 -17.08 9.19
C THR A 332 -7.72 -17.05 9.48
N ILE A 333 -8.51 -17.75 8.66
CA ILE A 333 -9.96 -17.88 8.80
C ILE A 333 -10.32 -19.36 8.89
N ARG A 334 -11.19 -19.75 9.85
CA ARG A 334 -11.61 -21.15 10.03
C ARG A 334 -12.74 -21.52 9.07
N LYS A 335 -12.60 -22.61 8.31
CA LYS A 335 -13.63 -23.08 7.36
C LYS A 335 -14.95 -23.38 8.05
N ALA A 336 -14.91 -24.03 9.22
CA ALA A 336 -16.10 -24.36 10.01
C ALA A 336 -16.95 -23.11 10.34
N HIS A 337 -16.31 -21.97 10.58
CA HIS A 337 -17.00 -20.70 10.88
C HIS A 337 -17.67 -20.07 9.66
N ILE A 338 -17.06 -20.22 8.48
CA ILE A 338 -17.64 -19.76 7.21
C ILE A 338 -18.87 -20.61 6.86
N ILE A 339 -18.77 -21.94 7.04
CA ILE A 339 -19.86 -22.88 6.73
C ILE A 339 -21.04 -22.65 7.66
N SER A 340 -20.82 -22.49 8.96
CA SER A 340 -21.91 -22.28 9.92
C SER A 340 -22.72 -21.00 9.65
N ARG A 341 -22.12 -20.04 8.93
CA ARG A 341 -22.77 -18.79 8.48
C ARG A 341 -23.29 -18.83 7.04
N SER A 342 -23.05 -19.93 6.31
CA SER A 342 -23.37 -20.04 4.88
C SER A 342 -22.69 -18.96 4.02
N GLU A 343 -21.45 -18.60 4.34
CA GLU A 343 -20.73 -17.47 3.73
C GLU A 343 -19.66 -17.91 2.70
N VAL A 344 -19.64 -19.18 2.28
CA VAL A 344 -18.56 -19.73 1.42
C VAL A 344 -18.41 -18.96 0.11
N THR A 345 -19.51 -18.74 -0.62
CA THR A 345 -19.51 -17.98 -1.88
C THR A 345 -19.01 -16.55 -1.67
N HIS A 346 -19.41 -15.93 -0.57
CA HIS A 346 -18.99 -14.57 -0.22
C HIS A 346 -17.48 -14.50 0.04
N THR A 347 -16.92 -15.44 0.80
CA THR A 347 -15.50 -15.51 1.08
C THR A 347 -14.66 -15.75 -0.19
N LEU A 348 -15.12 -16.61 -1.11
CA LEU A 348 -14.46 -16.82 -2.41
C LEU A 348 -14.50 -15.56 -3.29
N ALA A 349 -15.63 -14.86 -3.31
CA ALA A 349 -15.78 -13.61 -4.03
C ALA A 349 -14.89 -12.50 -3.41
N GLU A 350 -14.77 -12.41 -2.09
CA GLU A 350 -13.91 -11.45 -1.38
C GLU A 350 -12.46 -11.60 -1.82
N ARG A 351 -11.97 -12.85 -1.80
CA ARG A 351 -10.65 -13.22 -2.31
C ARG A 351 -10.48 -12.81 -3.78
N SER A 352 -11.51 -12.99 -4.61
CA SER A 352 -11.48 -12.67 -6.04
C SER A 352 -11.41 -11.18 -6.32
N VAL A 353 -12.09 -10.36 -5.51
CA VAL A 353 -12.04 -8.90 -5.64
C VAL A 353 -10.72 -8.35 -5.11
N LEU A 354 -10.26 -8.81 -3.94
CA LEU A 354 -8.97 -8.41 -3.38
C LEU A 354 -7.79 -8.70 -4.30
N ALA A 355 -7.87 -9.78 -5.07
CA ALA A 355 -6.89 -10.13 -6.10
C ALA A 355 -6.83 -9.14 -7.28
N GLN A 356 -7.91 -8.40 -7.55
CA GLN A 356 -8.03 -7.48 -8.69
C GLN A 356 -7.79 -6.01 -8.30
N ILE A 357 -8.01 -5.64 -7.03
CA ILE A 357 -7.85 -4.27 -6.55
C ILE A 357 -6.40 -3.80 -6.73
N ASN A 358 -6.25 -2.68 -7.43
CA ASN A 358 -4.97 -2.00 -7.59
C ASN A 358 -5.08 -0.54 -7.13
N ASN A 359 -5.00 -0.33 -5.82
CA ASN A 359 -5.06 0.99 -5.21
C ASN A 359 -3.94 1.16 -4.18
N PRO A 360 -3.20 2.29 -4.18
CA PRO A 360 -2.09 2.53 -3.26
C PRO A 360 -2.52 2.59 -1.79
N PHE A 361 -3.80 2.90 -1.54
CA PHE A 361 -4.39 3.12 -0.21
C PHE A 361 -5.16 1.90 0.31
N ILE A 362 -5.08 0.76 -0.38
CA ILE A 362 -5.62 -0.52 0.07
C ILE A 362 -4.46 -1.50 0.28
N VAL A 363 -4.54 -2.32 1.33
CA VAL A 363 -3.56 -3.40 1.56
C VAL A 363 -3.73 -4.47 0.48
N PRO A 364 -2.72 -4.70 -0.39
CA PRO A 364 -2.84 -5.66 -1.47
C PRO A 364 -2.76 -7.10 -0.97
N LEU A 365 -3.59 -7.96 -1.57
CA LEU A 365 -3.47 -9.41 -1.47
C LEU A 365 -2.31 -9.91 -2.31
N LYS A 366 -1.40 -10.67 -1.68
CA LYS A 366 -0.24 -11.29 -2.37
C LYS A 366 -0.53 -12.72 -2.75
N PHE A 367 -1.03 -13.51 -1.80
CA PHE A 367 -1.35 -14.92 -1.99
C PHE A 367 -2.56 -15.31 -1.16
N SER A 368 -3.25 -16.38 -1.57
CA SER A 368 -4.13 -17.11 -0.67
C SER A 368 -3.92 -18.61 -0.83
N PHE A 369 -4.01 -19.34 0.28
CA PHE A 369 -3.89 -20.80 0.28
C PHE A 369 -4.74 -21.37 1.41
N GLN A 370 -4.88 -22.69 1.46
CA GLN A 370 -5.75 -23.34 2.43
C GLN A 370 -5.12 -24.60 3.00
N SER A 371 -5.52 -24.95 4.22
CA SER A 371 -5.34 -26.27 4.81
C SER A 371 -6.70 -26.99 4.85
N PRO A 372 -6.78 -28.24 5.34
CA PRO A 372 -8.06 -28.91 5.56
C PRO A 372 -9.03 -28.11 6.46
N GLU A 373 -8.52 -27.33 7.41
CA GLU A 373 -9.38 -26.66 8.42
C GLU A 373 -9.53 -25.16 8.20
N LYS A 374 -8.59 -24.55 7.48
CA LYS A 374 -8.43 -23.08 7.45
C LYS A 374 -8.18 -22.56 6.05
N LEU A 375 -8.54 -21.30 5.89
CA LEU A 375 -8.23 -20.46 4.76
C LEU A 375 -7.23 -19.39 5.20
N TYR A 376 -6.25 -19.10 4.36
CA TYR A 376 -5.20 -18.13 4.62
C TYR A 376 -5.17 -17.06 3.54
N PHE A 377 -5.16 -15.80 3.97
CA PHE A 377 -4.81 -14.65 3.16
C PHE A 377 -3.40 -14.20 3.54
N VAL A 378 -2.54 -14.00 2.54
CA VAL A 378 -1.21 -13.41 2.72
C VAL A 378 -1.23 -12.03 2.08
N LEU A 379 -1.22 -11.00 2.92
CA LEU A 379 -1.34 -9.59 2.60
C LEU A 379 0.03 -8.90 2.73
N ALA A 380 0.21 -7.75 2.08
CA ALA A 380 1.38 -6.91 2.37
C ALA A 380 1.39 -6.53 3.87
N PHE A 381 2.56 -6.62 4.49
CA PHE A 381 2.73 -6.16 5.87
C PHE A 381 2.91 -4.64 5.89
N VAL A 382 2.10 -3.95 6.70
CA VAL A 382 2.13 -2.49 6.85
C VAL A 382 2.45 -2.18 8.31
N ASN A 383 3.61 -1.59 8.58
CA ASN A 383 4.24 -1.58 9.90
C ASN A 383 4.18 -0.22 10.64
N GLY A 384 3.50 0.78 10.09
CA GLY A 384 3.29 2.06 10.77
C GLY A 384 2.16 2.03 11.81
N GLY A 385 1.50 0.90 12.01
CA GLY A 385 0.45 0.72 13.03
C GLY A 385 -0.92 1.24 12.62
N GLU A 386 -1.89 1.07 13.51
CA GLU A 386 -3.29 1.48 13.30
C GLU A 386 -3.45 3.00 13.49
N LEU A 387 -4.30 3.62 12.67
CA LEU A 387 -4.65 5.03 12.78
C LEU A 387 -5.24 5.34 14.16
N PHE A 388 -5.99 4.39 14.73
CA PHE A 388 -6.52 4.45 16.09
C PHE A 388 -5.44 4.79 17.13
N HIS A 389 -4.32 4.07 17.13
CA HIS A 389 -3.23 4.29 18.09
C HIS A 389 -2.66 5.72 17.98
N HIS A 390 -2.46 6.19 16.75
CA HIS A 390 -1.96 7.55 16.48
C HIS A 390 -2.96 8.61 16.92
N LEU A 391 -4.25 8.41 16.63
CA LEU A 391 -5.32 9.33 17.02
C LEU A 391 -5.46 9.40 18.54
N GLN A 392 -5.41 8.26 19.24
CA GLN A 392 -5.44 8.23 20.70
C GLN A 392 -4.27 8.97 21.33
N LYS A 393 -3.06 8.78 20.79
CA LYS A 393 -1.83 9.43 21.28
C LYS A 393 -1.89 10.95 21.12
N GLU A 394 -2.43 11.43 20.00
CA GLU A 394 -2.49 12.86 19.67
C GLU A 394 -3.80 13.54 20.12
N GLN A 395 -4.78 12.75 20.58
CA GLN A 395 -6.16 13.12 20.93
C GLN A 395 -7.01 13.61 19.75
N ARG A 396 -6.43 14.34 18.81
CA ARG A 396 -7.01 14.74 17.52
C ARG A 396 -5.91 15.07 16.54
N PHE A 397 -6.22 15.00 15.26
CA PHE A 397 -5.34 15.46 14.20
C PHE A 397 -5.61 16.92 13.83
N ASP A 398 -4.59 17.58 13.29
CA ASP A 398 -4.78 18.87 12.65
C ASP A 398 -5.57 18.73 11.34
N ILE A 399 -6.13 19.86 10.90
CA ILE A 399 -7.01 19.92 9.74
C ILE A 399 -6.34 19.43 8.44
N ASN A 400 -5.04 19.65 8.27
CA ASN A 400 -4.35 19.27 7.04
C ASN A 400 -4.10 17.77 7.01
N ARG A 401 -3.70 17.18 8.16
CA ARG A 401 -3.56 15.73 8.30
C ARG A 401 -4.90 15.01 8.13
N ALA A 402 -5.96 15.49 8.79
CA ALA A 402 -7.30 14.93 8.62
C ALA A 402 -7.78 15.02 7.17
N ARG A 403 -7.61 16.18 6.51
CA ARG A 403 -7.94 16.36 5.07
C ARG A 403 -7.18 15.36 4.20
N PHE A 404 -5.89 15.19 4.45
CA PHE A 404 -5.03 14.29 3.68
C PHE A 404 -5.51 12.84 3.80
N TYR A 405 -5.69 12.34 5.03
CA TYR A 405 -6.20 10.97 5.25
C TYR A 405 -7.60 10.76 4.69
N THR A 406 -8.52 11.72 4.87
CA THR A 406 -9.86 11.63 4.26
C THR A 406 -9.80 11.56 2.73
N ALA A 407 -8.88 12.30 2.10
CA ALA A 407 -8.71 12.26 0.65
C ALA A 407 -8.18 10.88 0.17
N GLU A 408 -7.23 10.28 0.88
CA GLU A 408 -6.73 8.93 0.56
C GLU A 408 -7.79 7.85 0.76
N LEU A 409 -8.55 7.93 1.86
CA LEU A 409 -9.66 7.03 2.15
C LEU A 409 -10.79 7.16 1.11
N LEU A 410 -11.09 8.38 0.66
CA LEU A 410 -12.05 8.61 -0.41
C LEU A 410 -11.63 7.90 -1.71
N CYS A 411 -10.34 7.95 -2.07
CA CYS A 411 -9.80 7.22 -3.22
C CYS A 411 -9.86 5.69 -3.02
N ALA A 412 -9.67 5.19 -1.80
CA ALA A 412 -9.81 3.77 -1.49
C ALA A 412 -11.28 3.31 -1.65
N LEU A 413 -12.23 4.02 -1.04
CA LEU A 413 -13.66 3.72 -1.11
C LEU A 413 -14.21 3.81 -2.54
N GLU A 414 -13.84 4.86 -3.28
CA GLU A 414 -14.22 4.99 -4.69
C GLU A 414 -13.76 3.79 -5.53
N CYS A 415 -12.54 3.29 -5.28
CA CYS A 415 -12.04 2.09 -5.94
C CYS A 415 -12.89 0.86 -5.61
N LEU A 416 -13.21 0.64 -4.33
CA LEU A 416 -14.08 -0.47 -3.91
C LEU A 416 -15.47 -0.38 -4.54
N HIS A 417 -16.07 0.81 -4.53
CA HIS A 417 -17.38 1.04 -5.13
C HIS A 417 -17.36 0.82 -6.65
N GLY A 418 -16.24 1.11 -7.32
CA GLY A 418 -16.01 0.78 -8.72
C GLY A 418 -16.03 -0.73 -9.00
N PHE A 419 -15.51 -1.53 -8.05
CA PHE A 419 -15.60 -2.99 -8.05
C PHE A 419 -16.92 -3.54 -7.48
N LYS A 420 -17.92 -2.67 -7.28
CA LYS A 420 -19.24 -3.05 -6.73
C LYS A 420 -19.14 -3.67 -5.33
N VAL A 421 -18.20 -3.17 -4.54
CA VAL A 421 -17.99 -3.54 -3.14
C VAL A 421 -18.36 -2.41 -2.21
N ILE A 422 -19.19 -2.70 -1.21
CA ILE A 422 -19.46 -1.80 -0.08
C ILE A 422 -18.60 -2.25 1.09
N TYR A 423 -17.85 -1.33 1.71
CA TYR A 423 -16.87 -1.66 2.74
C TYR A 423 -17.49 -1.93 4.13
N ARG A 424 -18.40 -1.05 4.57
CA ARG A 424 -19.28 -1.19 5.76
C ARG A 424 -18.63 -1.19 7.15
N ASP A 425 -17.30 -1.24 7.27
CA ASP A 425 -16.61 -1.20 8.58
C ASP A 425 -15.45 -0.20 8.58
N LEU A 426 -15.68 1.00 8.05
CA LEU A 426 -14.69 2.08 8.09
C LEU A 426 -14.58 2.65 9.49
N LYS A 427 -13.42 2.44 10.11
CA LYS A 427 -13.05 2.88 11.46
C LYS A 427 -11.52 2.98 11.60
N PRO A 428 -10.99 3.74 12.59
CA PRO A 428 -9.56 3.95 12.75
C PRO A 428 -8.72 2.67 12.92
N GLU A 429 -9.29 1.58 13.44
CA GLU A 429 -8.60 0.29 13.66
C GLU A 429 -8.35 -0.47 12.35
N ASN A 430 -9.22 -0.28 11.36
CA ASN A 430 -9.10 -0.93 10.05
C ASN A 430 -8.24 -0.10 9.06
N ILE A 431 -7.62 0.99 9.53
CA ILE A 431 -6.79 1.87 8.73
C ILE A 431 -5.38 1.80 9.29
N LEU A 432 -4.44 1.26 8.52
CA LEU A 432 -3.03 1.25 8.88
C LEU A 432 -2.31 2.46 8.28
N LEU A 433 -1.21 2.88 8.89
CA LEU A 433 -0.25 3.78 8.26
C LEU A 433 0.94 2.97 7.77
N ASP A 434 1.43 3.26 6.57
CA ASP A 434 2.72 2.77 6.14
C ASP A 434 3.87 3.60 6.73
N TYR A 435 5.10 3.10 6.60
CA TYR A 435 6.30 3.77 7.11
C TYR A 435 6.52 5.20 6.57
N THR A 436 5.94 5.54 5.41
CA THR A 436 5.95 6.91 4.87
C THR A 436 4.83 7.79 5.40
N GLY A 437 3.83 7.21 6.08
CA GLY A 437 2.70 7.92 6.65
C GLY A 437 1.44 7.98 5.78
N HIS A 438 1.39 7.24 4.68
CA HIS A 438 0.17 7.09 3.88
C HIS A 438 -0.74 6.04 4.50
N ILE A 439 -2.05 6.19 4.30
CA ILE A 439 -3.02 5.21 4.79
C ILE A 439 -3.00 3.94 3.96
N ALA A 440 -3.36 2.82 4.58
CA ALA A 440 -3.62 1.54 3.95
C ALA A 440 -4.83 0.89 4.62
N LEU A 441 -5.97 0.92 3.93
CA LEU A 441 -7.19 0.26 4.36
C LEU A 441 -7.01 -1.26 4.37
N CYS A 442 -7.34 -1.89 5.49
CA CYS A 442 -7.24 -3.32 5.70
C CYS A 442 -8.61 -3.91 6.09
N ASP A 443 -8.64 -5.20 6.45
CA ASP A 443 -9.82 -5.97 6.87
C ASP A 443 -11.12 -5.83 6.04
N PHE A 444 -11.35 -6.79 5.14
CA PHE A 444 -12.51 -6.82 4.24
C PHE A 444 -13.60 -7.80 4.71
N GLY A 445 -13.52 -8.30 5.94
CA GLY A 445 -14.41 -9.37 6.45
C GLY A 445 -15.89 -8.97 6.57
N LEU A 446 -16.19 -7.67 6.53
CA LEU A 446 -17.55 -7.12 6.53
C LEU A 446 -17.96 -6.51 5.20
N CYS A 447 -17.16 -6.65 4.13
CA CYS A 447 -17.55 -6.14 2.82
C CYS A 447 -18.83 -6.79 2.31
N LYS A 448 -19.54 -6.11 1.41
CA LYS A 448 -20.62 -6.68 0.62
C LYS A 448 -20.26 -6.56 -0.85
N LEU A 449 -20.26 -7.69 -1.56
CA LEU A 449 -19.84 -7.80 -2.94
C LEU A 449 -21.04 -7.81 -3.90
N ASP A 450 -20.76 -7.60 -5.18
CA ASP A 450 -21.74 -7.61 -6.28
C ASP A 450 -22.92 -6.65 -6.08
N MET A 451 -22.65 -5.51 -5.43
CA MET A 451 -23.64 -4.47 -5.17
C MET A 451 -23.69 -3.47 -6.33
N LYS A 452 -24.64 -3.65 -7.25
CA LYS A 452 -24.92 -2.66 -8.29
C LYS A 452 -25.54 -1.40 -7.68
N ASP A 453 -25.61 -0.33 -8.46
CA ASP A 453 -26.03 0.99 -7.96
C ASP A 453 -27.49 1.00 -7.47
N GLU A 454 -28.34 0.13 -8.03
CA GLU A 454 -29.74 -0.09 -7.64
C GLU A 454 -29.92 -1.15 -6.54
N ASP A 455 -28.88 -1.94 -6.26
CA ASP A 455 -28.96 -3.04 -5.30
C ASP A 455 -28.96 -2.50 -3.86
N ARG A 456 -29.81 -3.12 -3.04
CA ARG A 456 -29.89 -2.86 -1.61
C ARG A 456 -29.57 -4.12 -0.81
N THR A 457 -28.92 -3.93 0.33
CA THR A 457 -28.72 -5.00 1.29
C THR A 457 -29.28 -4.63 2.66
N ASN A 458 -29.68 -5.63 3.44
CA ASN A 458 -30.36 -5.47 4.73
C ASN A 458 -29.55 -6.04 5.89
N THR A 459 -28.31 -6.47 5.66
CA THR A 459 -27.47 -7.04 6.72
C THR A 459 -27.09 -5.95 7.71
N PHE A 460 -27.52 -6.08 8.96
CA PHE A 460 -27.10 -5.19 10.04
C PHE A 460 -25.67 -5.57 10.50
N CYS A 461 -24.69 -4.72 10.23
CA CYS A 461 -23.29 -4.92 10.58
C CYS A 461 -22.55 -3.58 10.67
N GLY A 462 -21.34 -3.61 11.23
CA GLY A 462 -20.49 -2.44 11.44
C GLY A 462 -20.37 -2.09 12.92
N THR A 463 -19.49 -1.15 13.22
CA THR A 463 -19.22 -0.70 14.60
C THR A 463 -20.26 0.36 15.00
N PRO A 464 -20.95 0.23 16.16
CA PRO A 464 -22.13 1.02 16.51
C PRO A 464 -22.01 2.54 16.33
N GLU A 465 -20.87 3.13 16.67
CA GLU A 465 -20.61 4.58 16.59
C GLU A 465 -20.41 5.11 15.16
N TYR A 466 -20.18 4.23 14.18
CA TYR A 466 -20.04 4.58 12.75
C TYR A 466 -21.28 4.23 11.92
N LEU A 467 -22.30 3.59 12.51
CA LEU A 467 -23.47 3.14 11.77
C LEU A 467 -24.26 4.31 11.18
N ALA A 468 -24.66 4.16 9.92
CA ALA A 468 -25.53 5.11 9.25
C ALA A 468 -26.99 4.96 9.73
N PRO A 469 -27.81 6.03 9.72
CA PRO A 469 -29.21 5.99 10.16
C PRO A 469 -30.05 4.93 9.45
N GLU A 470 -29.85 4.75 8.14
CA GLU A 470 -30.59 3.78 7.33
C GLU A 470 -30.32 2.31 7.71
N LEU A 471 -29.13 2.00 8.26
CA LEU A 471 -28.81 0.68 8.83
C LEU A 471 -29.63 0.42 10.10
N LEU A 472 -29.78 1.42 10.96
CA LEU A 472 -30.56 1.33 12.20
C LEU A 472 -32.06 1.18 11.94
N LEU A 473 -32.56 1.82 10.88
CA LEU A 473 -33.97 1.78 10.50
C LEU A 473 -34.37 0.49 9.76
N GLY A 474 -33.41 -0.28 9.24
CA GLY A 474 -33.68 -1.54 8.55
C GLY A 474 -34.32 -1.40 7.16
N ASN A 475 -34.29 -0.21 6.56
CA ASN A 475 -34.92 0.09 5.25
C ASN A 475 -34.13 -0.41 4.03
N GLY A 476 -33.05 -1.15 4.28
CA GLY A 476 -32.03 -1.50 3.30
C GLY A 476 -31.17 -0.31 2.91
N TYR A 477 -29.93 -0.60 2.52
CA TYR A 477 -28.94 0.42 2.24
C TYR A 477 -28.08 0.08 1.02
N THR A 478 -27.45 1.12 0.47
CA THR A 478 -26.54 1.07 -0.69
C THR A 478 -25.13 1.48 -0.24
N LYS A 479 -24.22 1.71 -1.20
CA LYS A 479 -22.86 2.21 -0.95
C LYS A 479 -22.80 3.58 -0.24
N SER A 480 -23.92 4.30 -0.12
CA SER A 480 -24.02 5.59 0.59
C SER A 480 -23.66 5.51 2.08
N VAL A 481 -23.72 4.32 2.69
CA VAL A 481 -23.33 4.11 4.09
C VAL A 481 -21.84 4.35 4.31
N ASP A 482 -21.00 4.07 3.30
CA ASP A 482 -19.56 4.31 3.39
C ASP A 482 -19.22 5.81 3.36
N TRP A 483 -20.08 6.65 2.77
CA TRP A 483 -19.92 8.10 2.81
C TRP A 483 -20.31 8.70 4.16
N TRP A 484 -21.31 8.12 4.82
CA TRP A 484 -21.63 8.45 6.20
C TRP A 484 -20.45 8.10 7.13
N THR A 485 -19.92 6.89 7.04
CA THR A 485 -18.80 6.44 7.88
C THR A 485 -17.54 7.27 7.62
N LEU A 486 -17.26 7.68 6.38
CA LEU A 486 -16.20 8.66 6.06
C LEU A 486 -16.41 9.99 6.78
N GLY A 487 -17.65 10.48 6.85
CA GLY A 487 -18.01 11.69 7.60
C GLY A 487 -17.81 11.53 9.11
N VAL A 488 -18.23 10.40 9.68
CA VAL A 488 -18.01 10.09 11.11
C VAL A 488 -16.52 10.07 11.44
N LEU A 489 -15.73 9.38 10.62
CA LEU A 489 -14.28 9.28 10.80
C LEU A 489 -13.57 10.62 10.66
N LEU A 490 -13.97 11.46 9.69
CA LEU A 490 -13.44 12.83 9.59
C LEU A 490 -13.76 13.65 10.85
N TYR A 491 -14.98 13.55 11.37
CA TYR A 491 -15.36 14.23 12.60
C TYR A 491 -14.50 13.77 13.78
N GLU A 492 -14.31 12.46 13.92
CA GLU A 492 -13.49 11.88 14.97
C GLU A 492 -12.02 12.30 14.85
N MET A 493 -11.43 12.28 13.66
CA MET A 493 -10.06 12.76 13.45
C MET A 493 -9.89 14.22 13.88
N LEU A 494 -10.90 15.08 13.66
CA LEU A 494 -10.84 16.50 14.01
C LEU A 494 -11.13 16.78 15.48
N THR A 495 -11.95 15.96 16.14
CA THR A 495 -12.49 16.26 17.47
C THR A 495 -12.05 15.29 18.57
N GLY A 496 -11.52 14.13 18.19
CA GLY A 496 -11.10 13.04 19.06
C GLY A 496 -12.18 12.04 19.44
N LEU A 497 -13.45 12.28 19.06
CA LEU A 497 -14.57 11.39 19.36
C LEU A 497 -15.59 11.37 18.21
N PRO A 498 -16.32 10.27 17.99
CA PRO A 498 -17.43 10.23 17.03
C PRO A 498 -18.53 11.25 17.39
N PRO A 499 -19.27 11.80 16.40
CA PRO A 499 -20.20 12.92 16.60
C PRO A 499 -21.39 12.59 17.49
N PHE A 500 -21.81 11.33 17.52
CA PHE A 500 -23.00 10.86 18.26
C PHE A 500 -22.66 9.89 19.39
N TYR A 501 -21.40 9.87 19.83
CA TYR A 501 -20.92 8.92 20.83
C TYR A 501 -21.72 8.97 22.14
N ASP A 502 -21.97 7.79 22.71
CA ASP A 502 -22.51 7.60 24.05
C ASP A 502 -22.03 6.27 24.62
N GLU A 503 -21.87 6.16 25.95
CA GLU A 503 -21.53 4.88 26.58
C GLU A 503 -22.69 3.87 26.46
N ASN A 504 -23.94 4.35 26.38
CA ASN A 504 -25.11 3.51 26.16
C ASN A 504 -25.43 3.41 24.66
N THR A 505 -25.33 2.21 24.11
CA THR A 505 -25.59 1.93 22.69
C THR A 505 -26.98 2.36 22.22
N ASN A 506 -28.02 2.23 23.06
CA ASN A 506 -29.37 2.65 22.69
C ASN A 506 -29.50 4.18 22.64
N GLU A 507 -28.84 4.89 23.55
CA GLU A 507 -28.77 6.36 23.50
C GLU A 507 -27.95 6.83 22.30
N MET A 508 -26.84 6.15 21.97
CA MET A 508 -26.09 6.41 20.76
C MET A 508 -26.94 6.23 19.50
N TYR A 509 -27.73 5.15 19.41
CA TYR A 509 -28.68 4.97 18.30
C TYR A 509 -29.73 6.08 18.24
N ARG A 510 -30.28 6.50 19.40
CA ARG A 510 -31.20 7.64 19.47
C ARG A 510 -30.53 8.93 18.97
N LYS A 511 -29.27 9.19 19.36
CA LYS A 511 -28.48 10.34 18.91
C LYS A 511 -28.25 10.33 17.41
N ILE A 512 -27.81 9.18 16.86
CA ILE A 512 -27.62 9.00 15.42
C ILE A 512 -28.90 9.33 14.66
N LEU A 513 -30.06 8.87 15.14
CA LEU A 513 -31.34 9.08 14.47
C LEU A 513 -31.93 10.49 14.63
N GLN A 514 -31.68 11.18 15.75
CA GLN A 514 -32.48 12.35 16.14
C GLN A 514 -31.68 13.60 16.53
N GLU A 515 -30.47 13.45 17.07
CA GLU A 515 -29.75 14.57 17.70
C GLU A 515 -29.06 15.46 16.65
N PRO A 516 -29.16 16.80 16.71
CA PRO A 516 -28.46 17.65 15.75
C PRO A 516 -26.95 17.45 15.82
N LEU A 517 -26.29 17.50 14.66
CA LEU A 517 -24.83 17.49 14.57
C LEU A 517 -24.29 18.78 15.19
N THR A 518 -23.51 18.65 16.26
CA THR A 518 -22.87 19.79 16.95
C THR A 518 -21.40 19.86 16.58
N PHE A 519 -20.81 21.04 16.69
CA PHE A 519 -19.40 21.26 16.38
C PHE A 519 -18.74 22.07 17.50
N PRO A 520 -17.45 21.81 17.80
CA PRO A 520 -16.67 22.68 18.66
C PRO A 520 -16.34 24.00 17.94
N SER A 521 -15.38 24.76 18.49
CA SER A 521 -14.91 26.02 17.92
C SER A 521 -14.50 25.88 16.45
N SER A 522 -14.61 26.99 15.71
CA SER A 522 -14.18 27.08 14.31
C SER A 522 -12.69 26.77 14.10
N ASP A 523 -11.88 26.90 15.16
CA ASP A 523 -10.46 26.57 15.11
C ASP A 523 -10.22 25.06 15.03
N ILE A 524 -11.12 24.25 15.60
CA ILE A 524 -11.05 22.79 15.56
C ILE A 524 -11.76 22.27 14.30
N VAL A 525 -12.96 22.81 14.01
CA VAL A 525 -13.72 22.46 12.81
C VAL A 525 -13.99 23.73 11.98
N PRO A 526 -13.09 24.04 11.03
CA PRO A 526 -13.22 25.21 10.16
C PRO A 526 -14.47 25.15 9.27
N PRO A 527 -14.93 26.29 8.72
CA PRO A 527 -16.15 26.37 7.92
C PRO A 527 -16.23 25.35 6.77
N ALA A 528 -15.13 25.15 6.03
CA ALA A 528 -15.10 24.18 4.94
C ALA A 528 -15.23 22.72 5.42
N ALA A 529 -14.69 22.38 6.58
CA ALA A 529 -14.84 21.06 7.18
C ALA A 529 -16.26 20.86 7.72
N ARG A 530 -16.82 21.90 8.34
CA ARG A 530 -18.20 21.90 8.83
C ARG A 530 -19.20 21.67 7.70
N ASP A 531 -19.08 22.37 6.58
CA ASP A 531 -19.94 22.20 5.40
C ASP A 531 -19.82 20.76 4.85
N LEU A 532 -18.60 20.23 4.72
CA LEU A 532 -18.40 18.85 4.26
C LEU A 532 -19.08 17.84 5.20
N LEU A 533 -18.86 17.97 6.52
CA LEU A 533 -19.43 17.09 7.53
C LEU A 533 -20.95 17.14 7.56
N GLN A 534 -21.55 18.33 7.45
CA GLN A 534 -23.01 18.48 7.39
C GLN A 534 -23.63 17.77 6.19
N ARG A 535 -22.94 17.74 5.04
CA ARG A 535 -23.45 17.09 3.83
C ARG A 535 -23.17 15.58 3.77
N LEU A 536 -22.04 15.12 4.33
CA LEU A 536 -21.75 13.68 4.47
C LEU A 536 -22.61 13.01 5.55
N LEU A 537 -22.93 13.74 6.62
CA LEU A 537 -23.76 13.28 7.73
C LEU A 537 -25.23 13.71 7.57
N ASP A 538 -25.70 13.89 6.32
CA ASP A 538 -27.13 13.97 6.05
C ASP A 538 -27.76 12.59 6.29
N ARG A 539 -28.84 12.57 7.08
CA ARG A 539 -29.53 11.34 7.46
C ARG A 539 -30.30 10.74 6.30
N ASP A 540 -30.69 11.55 5.32
CA ASP A 540 -31.30 11.08 4.09
C ASP A 540 -30.20 10.63 3.12
N PRO A 541 -30.06 9.31 2.83
CA PRO A 541 -29.02 8.81 1.96
C PRO A 541 -29.11 9.31 0.51
N ILE A 542 -30.29 9.79 0.07
CA ILE A 542 -30.49 10.34 -1.29
C ILE A 542 -29.92 11.77 -1.37
N ARG A 543 -30.02 12.53 -0.28
CA ARG A 543 -29.52 13.92 -0.19
C ARG A 543 -28.07 14.00 0.27
N ARG A 544 -27.54 12.91 0.82
CA ARG A 544 -26.17 12.80 1.30
C ARG A 544 -25.17 13.04 0.18
N LEU A 545 -24.14 13.83 0.45
CA LEU A 545 -23.06 14.07 -0.50
C LEU A 545 -22.39 12.75 -0.89
N GLY A 546 -22.22 12.52 -2.19
CA GLY A 546 -21.69 11.26 -2.71
C GLY A 546 -22.77 10.26 -3.12
N ALA A 547 -24.06 10.60 -2.95
CA ALA A 547 -25.18 9.80 -3.49
C ALA A 547 -25.05 9.62 -5.02
N ASN A 548 -24.58 10.64 -5.75
CA ASN A 548 -24.31 10.55 -7.19
C ASN A 548 -22.85 10.19 -7.51
N GLY A 549 -22.10 9.69 -6.52
CA GLY A 549 -20.74 9.20 -6.69
C GLY A 549 -19.66 10.09 -6.06
N ALA A 550 -18.45 9.53 -5.96
CA ALA A 550 -17.32 10.15 -5.25
C ALA A 550 -16.87 11.49 -5.84
N ALA A 551 -17.15 11.77 -7.12
CA ALA A 551 -16.81 13.03 -7.78
C ALA A 551 -17.43 14.25 -7.07
N GLU A 552 -18.66 14.11 -6.54
CA GLU A 552 -19.30 15.17 -5.75
C GLU A 552 -18.47 15.52 -4.51
N ILE A 553 -18.00 14.51 -3.78
CA ILE A 553 -17.18 14.68 -2.59
C ILE A 553 -15.83 15.30 -2.97
N LYS A 554 -15.19 14.81 -4.04
CA LYS A 554 -13.90 15.33 -4.53
C LYS A 554 -13.94 16.81 -4.95
N SER A 555 -15.08 17.27 -5.47
CA SER A 555 -15.30 18.65 -5.89
C SER A 555 -15.49 19.63 -4.73
N HIS A 556 -15.69 19.12 -3.52
CA HIS A 556 -15.98 19.94 -2.35
C HIS A 556 -14.79 20.85 -1.99
N HIS A 557 -15.08 22.10 -1.60
CA HIS A 557 -14.06 23.13 -1.30
C HIS A 557 -13.05 22.71 -0.21
N PHE A 558 -13.47 21.81 0.69
CA PHE A 558 -12.57 21.20 1.68
C PHE A 558 -11.31 20.56 1.05
N PHE A 559 -11.42 20.04 -0.18
CA PHE A 559 -10.33 19.41 -0.93
C PHE A 559 -9.71 20.30 -2.01
N ALA A 560 -10.00 21.61 -2.03
CA ALA A 560 -9.54 22.51 -3.11
C ALA A 560 -8.02 22.51 -3.37
N ASN A 561 -7.22 22.16 -2.35
CA ASN A 561 -5.75 22.10 -2.44
C ASN A 561 -5.19 20.69 -2.74
N ILE A 562 -6.06 19.72 -3.05
CA ILE A 562 -5.67 18.34 -3.35
C ILE A 562 -5.68 18.11 -4.87
N ASP A 563 -4.53 17.79 -5.42
CA ASP A 563 -4.39 17.22 -6.76
C ASP A 563 -4.56 15.69 -6.64
N TRP A 564 -5.74 15.21 -7.01
CA TRP A 564 -6.11 13.79 -6.90
C TRP A 564 -5.17 12.85 -7.65
N ARG A 565 -4.58 13.30 -8.77
CA ARG A 565 -3.63 12.50 -9.55
C ARG A 565 -2.30 12.40 -8.82
N LYS A 566 -1.79 13.51 -8.26
CA LYS A 566 -0.59 13.49 -7.41
C LYS A 566 -0.81 12.64 -6.16
N LEU A 567 -2.00 12.69 -5.57
CA LEU A 567 -2.37 11.86 -4.42
C LEU A 567 -2.28 10.36 -4.76
N LEU A 568 -2.97 9.91 -5.80
CA LEU A 568 -2.91 8.50 -6.25
C LEU A 568 -1.50 8.06 -6.67
N GLN A 569 -0.67 8.98 -7.16
CA GLN A 569 0.74 8.70 -7.48
C GLN A 569 1.67 8.78 -6.24
N ARG A 570 1.11 9.00 -5.04
CA ARG A 570 1.85 9.17 -3.78
C ARG A 570 2.96 10.22 -3.86
N LYS A 571 2.68 11.33 -4.54
CA LYS A 571 3.62 12.45 -4.72
C LYS A 571 3.52 13.53 -3.63
N TYR A 572 2.56 13.38 -2.72
CA TYR A 572 2.50 14.19 -1.51
C TYR A 572 3.37 13.55 -0.44
N GLU A 573 4.14 14.38 0.25
CA GLU A 573 4.87 13.97 1.44
C GLU A 573 3.93 14.07 2.66
N PRO A 574 3.63 12.95 3.36
CA PRO A 574 2.79 13.00 4.54
C PRO A 574 3.43 13.83 5.66
N SER A 575 2.62 14.61 6.37
CA SER A 575 3.08 15.46 7.49
C SER A 575 3.55 14.66 8.70
N PHE A 576 3.11 13.41 8.81
CA PHE A 576 3.47 12.49 9.87
C PHE A 576 4.09 11.22 9.26
N ARG A 577 5.23 10.80 9.80
CA ARG A 577 5.88 9.54 9.47
C ARG A 577 6.00 8.69 10.73
N PRO A 578 5.43 7.47 10.74
CA PRO A 578 5.62 6.54 11.85
C PRO A 578 7.10 6.21 12.04
N ASN A 579 7.52 6.01 13.30
CA ASN A 579 8.85 5.50 13.58
C ASN A 579 8.90 4.01 13.23
N VAL A 580 9.74 3.65 12.25
CA VAL A 580 9.89 2.28 11.77
C VAL A 580 11.38 2.01 11.53
N VAL A 581 11.94 1.06 12.26
CA VAL A 581 13.37 0.72 12.19
C VAL A 581 13.68 -0.17 10.99
N ASP A 582 12.85 -1.17 10.74
CA ASP A 582 12.98 -2.09 9.61
C ASP A 582 11.64 -2.76 9.23
N ALA A 583 11.67 -3.66 8.25
CA ALA A 583 10.50 -4.36 7.73
C ALA A 583 9.83 -5.35 8.72
N ARG A 584 10.55 -5.76 9.77
CA ARG A 584 10.04 -6.64 10.84
C ARG A 584 9.49 -5.87 12.02
N ASP A 585 9.70 -4.56 12.06
CA ASP A 585 9.29 -3.71 13.17
C ASP A 585 7.81 -3.87 13.49
N THR A 586 7.51 -4.05 14.78
CA THR A 586 6.15 -4.15 15.30
C THR A 586 5.91 -3.23 16.50
N GLU A 587 6.76 -2.22 16.74
CA GLU A 587 6.60 -1.29 17.87
C GLU A 587 5.30 -0.48 17.80
N ASN A 588 4.78 -0.26 16.59
CA ASN A 588 3.52 0.45 16.38
C ASN A 588 2.26 -0.46 16.49
N PHE A 589 2.42 -1.72 16.92
CA PHE A 589 1.31 -2.64 17.18
C PHE A 589 1.09 -2.84 18.68
N ASP A 590 -0.12 -3.24 19.05
CA ASP A 590 -0.45 -3.48 20.45
C ASP A 590 0.44 -4.56 21.10
N GLU A 591 0.97 -4.24 22.28
CA GLU A 591 1.79 -5.16 23.07
C GLU A 591 1.00 -6.39 23.50
N GLU A 592 -0.32 -6.26 23.68
CA GLU A 592 -1.23 -7.37 23.98
C GLU A 592 -1.17 -8.46 22.90
N PHE A 593 -1.07 -8.07 21.63
CA PHE A 593 -0.97 -9.01 20.52
C PHE A 593 0.46 -9.47 20.30
N THR A 594 1.42 -8.55 20.26
CA THR A 594 2.81 -8.88 19.92
C THR A 594 3.53 -9.72 20.99
N SER A 595 3.01 -9.77 22.21
CA SER A 595 3.47 -10.67 23.28
C SER A 595 2.91 -12.09 23.16
N GLU A 596 1.86 -12.31 22.38
CA GLU A 596 1.30 -13.65 22.16
C GLU A 596 2.26 -14.49 21.30
N LYS A 597 2.40 -15.78 21.66
CA LYS A 597 3.23 -16.69 20.88
C LYS A 597 2.68 -16.84 19.46
N PRO A 598 3.51 -16.67 18.42
CA PRO A 598 3.11 -16.87 17.03
C PRO A 598 2.93 -18.37 16.74
N GLN A 599 1.70 -18.86 16.84
CA GLN A 599 1.38 -20.24 16.52
C GLN A 599 0.08 -20.30 15.72
N ASP A 600 0.10 -21.12 14.66
CA ASP A 600 -1.12 -21.51 13.97
C ASP A 600 -1.94 -22.43 14.88
N SER A 601 -3.01 -21.92 15.46
CA SER A 601 -3.79 -22.61 16.50
C SER A 601 -4.42 -23.88 15.97
N TYR A 602 -4.21 -25.03 16.59
CA TYR A 602 -4.92 -26.28 16.27
C TYR A 602 -6.44 -26.09 16.36
N VAL A 603 -7.21 -26.73 15.46
CA VAL A 603 -8.68 -26.72 15.53
C VAL A 603 -9.15 -28.05 16.09
N ASP A 604 -9.68 -28.02 17.31
CA ASP A 604 -10.36 -29.19 17.88
C ASP A 604 -11.69 -29.44 17.16
N GLY A 605 -11.90 -30.66 16.66
CA GLY A 605 -13.15 -31.08 16.04
C GLY A 605 -12.97 -32.17 14.98
N PRO A 606 -14.06 -32.78 14.50
CA PRO A 606 -14.00 -33.72 13.39
C PRO A 606 -13.54 -32.99 12.12
N ALA A 607 -12.68 -33.66 11.34
CA ALA A 607 -12.28 -33.14 10.04
C ALA A 607 -13.51 -32.91 9.15
N LEU A 608 -13.53 -31.80 8.41
CA LEU A 608 -14.60 -31.52 7.46
C LEU A 608 -14.62 -32.60 6.37
N SER A 609 -15.83 -33.05 5.97
CA SER A 609 -16.00 -34.07 4.93
C SER A 609 -15.48 -33.59 3.57
N SER A 610 -15.16 -34.53 2.68
CA SER A 610 -14.67 -34.22 1.33
C SER A 610 -15.62 -33.28 0.55
N THR A 611 -16.92 -33.53 0.59
CA THR A 611 -17.94 -32.70 -0.07
C THR A 611 -17.96 -31.26 0.49
N VAL A 612 -17.65 -31.08 1.77
CA VAL A 612 -17.55 -29.74 2.37
C VAL A 612 -16.24 -29.06 1.95
N GLN A 613 -15.14 -29.81 1.79
CA GLN A 613 -13.88 -29.27 1.29
C GLN A 613 -14.00 -28.77 -0.15
N GLU A 614 -14.76 -29.47 -1.00
CA GLU A 614 -14.99 -29.10 -2.40
C GLU A 614 -15.62 -27.72 -2.57
N GLN A 615 -16.36 -27.23 -1.58
CA GLN A 615 -16.95 -25.88 -1.61
C GLN A 615 -15.88 -24.76 -1.58
N PHE A 616 -14.64 -25.06 -1.18
CA PHE A 616 -13.52 -24.11 -1.13
C PHE A 616 -12.54 -24.26 -2.31
N VAL A 617 -12.92 -25.00 -3.35
CA VAL A 617 -12.16 -25.05 -4.61
C VAL A 617 -12.07 -23.63 -5.20
N GLY A 618 -10.91 -23.27 -5.74
CA GLY A 618 -10.62 -21.92 -6.23
C GLY A 618 -10.13 -20.93 -5.17
N TRP A 619 -10.03 -21.33 -3.90
CA TRP A 619 -9.44 -20.48 -2.86
C TRP A 619 -7.93 -20.28 -3.03
N SER A 620 -7.21 -21.37 -3.33
CA SER A 620 -5.76 -21.33 -3.49
C SER A 620 -5.42 -20.45 -4.70
N TYR A 621 -4.80 -19.32 -4.43
CA TYR A 621 -4.42 -18.31 -5.39
C TYR A 621 -2.97 -17.94 -5.15
N ASN A 622 -2.12 -18.49 -6.00
CA ASN A 622 -0.78 -17.98 -6.25
C ASN A 622 -0.85 -17.16 -7.54
N ARG A 623 -1.58 -16.04 -7.54
CA ARG A 623 -2.00 -15.29 -8.75
C ARG A 623 -1.71 -15.98 -10.10
N PRO A 624 -2.49 -17.01 -10.51
CA PRO A 624 -2.27 -17.65 -11.80
C PRO A 624 -3.04 -16.94 -12.92
N VAL A 625 -2.38 -16.86 -14.07
CA VAL A 625 -2.84 -16.68 -15.45
C VAL A 625 -4.34 -16.95 -15.68
N ALA A 626 -5.06 -16.04 -16.35
CA ALA A 626 -6.27 -16.42 -17.08
C ALA A 626 -5.88 -16.76 -18.52
N GLY A 627 -6.09 -18.01 -18.90
CA GLY A 627 -5.66 -18.54 -20.18
C GLY A 627 -6.05 -20.00 -20.37
N LEU A 628 -7.31 -20.34 -20.08
CA LEU A 628 -8.01 -21.48 -20.66
C LEU A 628 -9.49 -21.15 -20.63
N GLY A 629 -10.09 -21.08 -21.82
CA GLY A 629 -11.42 -20.54 -22.04
C GLY A 629 -12.51 -21.30 -21.28
N ASP A 630 -13.35 -20.55 -20.59
CA ASP A 630 -14.78 -20.82 -20.53
C ASP A 630 -15.53 -19.49 -20.37
N ALA A 631 -16.74 -19.45 -20.92
CA ALA A 631 -17.50 -18.25 -21.26
C ALA A 631 -17.84 -17.36 -20.04
N GLY A 632 -17.52 -16.07 -20.13
CA GLY A 632 -17.96 -15.05 -19.17
C GLY A 632 -17.59 -13.66 -19.67
N GLY A 633 -18.60 -12.83 -19.95
CA GLY A 633 -18.51 -11.62 -20.76
C GLY A 633 -17.44 -10.61 -20.35
N SER A 634 -16.88 -9.96 -21.37
CA SER A 634 -16.04 -8.76 -21.25
C SER A 634 -16.79 -7.67 -20.48
N VAL A 635 -16.41 -7.45 -19.22
CA VAL A 635 -16.86 -6.29 -18.44
C VAL A 635 -15.89 -5.15 -18.74
N LYS A 636 -16.35 -4.19 -19.55
CA LYS A 636 -15.71 -2.88 -19.67
C LYS A 636 -15.76 -2.17 -18.32
N ASP A 637 -14.65 -1.54 -17.96
CA ASP A 637 -14.51 -0.64 -16.82
C ASP A 637 -15.57 0.49 -16.89
N PRO A 638 -16.43 0.66 -15.87
CA PRO A 638 -17.48 1.68 -15.84
C PRO A 638 -17.02 3.06 -15.33
N SER A 639 -15.71 3.30 -15.15
CA SER A 639 -15.21 4.63 -14.74
C SER A 639 -15.39 5.73 -15.80
N PHE A 640 -15.87 5.40 -17.00
CA PHE A 640 -16.25 6.36 -18.02
C PHE A 640 -17.50 5.94 -18.77
N ALA A 641 -18.67 6.30 -18.24
CA ALA A 641 -19.92 6.33 -18.98
C ALA A 641 -20.42 7.77 -19.11
N SER A 642 -20.22 8.33 -20.32
CA SER A 642 -21.08 9.30 -21.02
C SER A 642 -21.67 10.47 -20.20
N ILE A 643 -21.09 11.66 -20.39
CA ILE A 643 -21.85 12.92 -20.30
C ILE A 643 -22.49 13.14 -21.69
N PRO A 644 -23.81 13.39 -21.78
CA PRO A 644 -24.46 13.71 -23.05
C PRO A 644 -24.02 15.09 -23.59
N GLU A 645 -24.01 15.21 -24.91
CA GLU A 645 -23.53 16.34 -25.74
C GLU A 645 -24.01 17.74 -25.32
#